data_AF-D5PGM7-F1
#
_entry.id   AF-D5PGM7-F1
#
_cell.length_a   1.000
_cell.length_b   1.000
_cell.length_c   1.000
_cell.angle_alpha   90.00
_cell.angle_beta   90.00
_cell.angle_gamma   90.00
#
_symmetry.space_group_name_H-M   'P 1'
#
loop_
_entity.id
_entity.type
_entity.pdbx_description
1 polymer ?
#
loop_
_entity_poly.entity_id
_entity_poly.type
_entity_poly.pdbx_seq_one_letter_code
_entity_poly.pdbx_strand_id
1 'polypeptide(L)'
;MARGLQGAMLRGFGARDHVATVIETVRIAPHFVRIRMTSPTLFEDVDAEPAAWLRFWFPDPDGSKTEFQRAYTISEADVTTGRFAVDVVLHEPAGPASQWARSVRPGATIAVMALMGSSRFDAPDEQPAGYLLIGDSASIPGMNGIIGVVPDDVPIEMYLEQHDDDDVLIPLAEHPRLRVHWVARRDDRSLAAAIDSRDWSNWYAWATPEAAVLKHVRTRLRDEFGFPKSVIHAQAYWSAGRAMGTQRGDQTGDAKEVEAQRHPAAQTPVRATRGSWRAQAAGRLLAPLRPALILSGVLQAVITVVQLAPFVLLVELARLLVAGAPASRLWDVGIAAVALLGTGALLGAALTLWLHVVDARFAADLRSRLLRKLSRLPLGWFTERGSGAIKQLLQDDTLSLHYLVTHAIPDAVAAVIAPVAVLVYLFVVDWRVALVLFLPVLVYLVLTSSLTIQSGPRIPQSQRWAEKMNGEAGAYLEGQPVIRVFGGAAASSFRRRLDEYVEFLVSWQRPLAGKKTLMDLVTRPSTFLWLIVLAGTLLTVTGRMDPVNLLPFLLLGTTFGARLLGIAYGVGGISAGMLAARRLQNTLDEPELAVAEPDRPADSSATVVFDDVSFGYRPDVPVIQGVTLTLRPGTVTALVGPSGSGKSTLAALLARFHDVERGAIRVGGQDIRSMTAEELYAKVGFVLQETQLVHGSIADNIALAVPDTTAAQIQEAARKAQIHDRITRLPDGYDTVLGAGTGLSGGERQRLTIARAILADTPVLILDEATAFADPESEYHVQQALNRLMRDRTVLVIAHRLHTVTGADQIVVLDHGRIAERGTHDELLAAGGRYRRLWAGGRRIDRVGAATTAGEGAR
;
A
#
# COMPACT_ATOMS: atom_id res chain seq x y z
N MET A 1 -9.92 26.73 26.39
CA MET A 1 -10.11 25.46 27.13
C MET A 1 -11.52 25.24 27.70
N ALA A 2 -12.30 24.35 27.10
CA ALA A 2 -13.56 23.85 27.67
C ALA A 2 -13.43 23.50 29.17
N ARG A 3 -14.43 23.86 29.99
CA ARG A 3 -14.48 23.50 31.41
C ARG A 3 -15.15 22.13 31.59
N GLY A 4 -14.83 21.41 32.66
CA GLY A 4 -15.38 20.07 32.96
C GLY A 4 -14.49 18.89 32.54
N LEU A 5 -15.05 17.68 32.60
CA LEU A 5 -14.32 16.40 32.43
C LEU A 5 -13.63 16.30 31.06
N GLN A 6 -14.29 16.79 30.00
CA GLN A 6 -13.75 16.79 28.64
C GLN A 6 -12.53 17.71 28.49
N GLY A 7 -12.54 18.88 29.14
CA GLY A 7 -11.38 19.78 29.18
C GLY A 7 -10.22 19.22 30.01
N ALA A 8 -10.52 18.49 31.09
CA ALA A 8 -9.51 17.79 31.88
C ALA A 8 -8.86 16.62 31.11
N MET A 9 -9.65 15.84 30.36
CA MET A 9 -9.13 14.80 29.46
C MET A 9 -8.24 15.41 28.37
N LEU A 10 -8.70 16.46 27.67
CA LEU A 10 -7.92 17.10 26.61
C LEU A 10 -6.58 17.64 27.12
N ARG A 11 -6.54 18.23 28.33
CA ARG A 11 -5.27 18.61 28.99
C ARG A 11 -4.39 17.41 29.32
N GLY A 12 -4.99 16.32 29.81
CA GLY A 12 -4.27 15.06 30.09
C GLY A 12 -3.66 14.42 28.84
N PHE A 13 -4.24 14.69 27.67
CA PHE A 13 -3.71 14.28 26.36
C PHE A 13 -2.75 15.29 25.72
N GLY A 14 -2.42 16.39 26.41
CA GLY A 14 -1.44 17.39 25.96
C GLY A 14 -1.99 18.56 25.15
N ALA A 15 -3.33 18.70 25.00
CA ALA A 15 -3.90 19.85 24.30
C ALA A 15 -3.75 21.13 25.14
N ARG A 16 -3.13 22.17 24.56
CA ARG A 16 -3.02 23.52 25.14
C ARG A 16 -3.61 24.59 24.22
N ASP A 17 -4.08 25.68 24.82
CA ASP A 17 -4.48 26.87 24.06
C ASP A 17 -3.19 27.65 23.70
N HIS A 18 -3.06 28.03 22.43
CA HIS A 18 -2.05 28.95 21.94
C HIS A 18 -2.70 30.31 21.66
N VAL A 19 -1.88 31.36 21.68
CA VAL A 19 -2.30 32.70 21.30
C VAL A 19 -1.82 32.96 19.88
N ALA A 20 -2.76 33.19 18.96
CA ALA A 20 -2.44 33.59 17.61
C ALA A 20 -2.74 35.08 17.43
N THR A 21 -1.75 35.82 16.93
CA THR A 21 -1.83 37.26 16.67
C THR A 21 -2.06 37.51 15.19
N VAL A 22 -3.09 38.27 14.83
CA VAL A 22 -3.41 38.62 13.45
C VAL A 22 -2.34 39.57 12.91
N ILE A 23 -1.74 39.20 11.79
CA ILE A 23 -0.79 40.03 11.03
C ILE A 23 -1.57 40.89 10.04
N GLU A 24 -2.45 40.27 9.25
CA GLU A 24 -3.22 40.94 8.22
C GLU A 24 -4.48 40.15 7.83
N THR A 25 -5.36 40.82 7.11
CA THR A 25 -6.62 40.26 6.62
C THR A 25 -6.78 40.66 5.16
N VAL A 26 -6.85 39.66 4.29
CA VAL A 26 -6.89 39.80 2.83
C VAL A 26 -8.24 39.29 2.33
N ARG A 27 -8.98 40.14 1.61
CA ARG A 27 -10.23 39.73 0.98
C ARG A 27 -9.92 39.06 -0.36
N ILE A 28 -10.25 37.77 -0.47
CA ILE A 28 -9.99 36.95 -1.67
C ILE A 28 -11.19 37.01 -2.61
N ALA A 29 -12.41 36.92 -2.06
CA ALA A 29 -13.67 37.13 -2.76
C ALA A 29 -14.63 37.96 -1.86
N PRO A 30 -15.72 38.52 -2.38
CA PRO A 30 -16.66 39.35 -1.60
C PRO A 30 -17.11 38.74 -0.27
N HIS A 31 -17.34 37.42 -0.23
CA HIS A 31 -17.73 36.65 0.94
C HIS A 31 -16.64 35.67 1.43
N PHE A 32 -15.38 35.85 1.03
CA PHE A 32 -14.26 34.97 1.41
C PHE A 32 -13.01 35.75 1.83
N VAL A 33 -12.54 35.54 3.06
CA VAL A 33 -11.46 36.31 3.67
C VAL A 33 -10.35 35.40 4.20
N ARG A 34 -9.10 35.70 3.85
CA ARG A 34 -7.90 35.07 4.42
C ARG A 34 -7.36 35.91 5.57
N ILE A 35 -7.11 35.27 6.71
CA ILE A 35 -6.56 35.91 7.90
C ILE A 35 -5.18 35.30 8.15
N ARG A 36 -4.12 36.11 8.01
CA ARG A 36 -2.74 35.69 8.31
C ARG A 36 -2.40 36.00 9.75
N MET A 37 -1.78 35.05 10.43
CA MET A 37 -1.53 35.06 11.86
C MET A 37 -0.14 34.53 12.17
N THR A 38 0.35 34.82 13.38
CA THR A 38 1.57 34.21 13.92
C THR A 38 1.33 33.66 15.30
N SER A 39 1.92 32.51 15.59
CA SER A 39 1.99 31.92 16.93
C SER A 39 3.34 31.24 17.13
N PRO A 40 4.15 31.66 18.12
CA PRO A 40 5.48 31.11 18.33
C PRO A 40 5.46 29.66 18.83
N THR A 41 4.35 29.19 19.40
CA THR A 41 4.26 27.87 20.04
C THR A 41 3.34 26.88 19.31
N LEU A 42 2.57 27.32 18.30
CA LEU A 42 1.53 26.49 17.68
C LEU A 42 2.10 25.22 17.03
N PHE A 43 3.19 25.35 16.28
CA PHE A 43 3.80 24.24 15.53
C PHE A 43 4.73 23.36 16.39
N GLU A 44 4.81 23.60 17.70
CA GLU A 44 5.40 22.62 18.63
C GLU A 44 4.45 21.40 18.80
N ASP A 45 3.14 21.57 18.57
CA ASP A 45 2.11 20.55 18.80
C ASP A 45 1.33 20.14 17.54
N VAL A 46 1.54 20.82 16.40
CA VAL A 46 0.82 20.58 15.13
C VAL A 46 1.81 20.51 13.99
N ASP A 47 1.70 19.46 13.18
CA ASP A 47 2.36 19.40 11.87
C ASP A 47 1.46 20.09 10.82
N ALA A 48 2.04 20.92 9.96
CA ALA A 48 1.34 21.61 8.87
C ALA A 48 1.08 20.66 7.68
N GLU A 49 0.26 19.64 7.90
CA GLU A 49 -0.11 18.65 6.89
C GLU A 49 -1.31 19.11 6.03
N PRO A 50 -1.47 18.57 4.80
CA PRO A 50 -2.63 18.82 3.95
C PRO A 50 -3.98 18.63 4.66
N ALA A 51 -4.88 19.58 4.49
CA ALA A 51 -6.19 19.65 5.16
C ALA A 51 -6.15 19.66 6.71
N ALA A 52 -4.99 19.89 7.33
CA ALA A 52 -4.91 20.11 8.77
C ALA A 52 -5.71 21.35 9.17
N TRP A 53 -6.48 21.25 10.25
CA TRP A 53 -7.31 22.35 10.75
C TRP A 53 -7.03 22.66 12.22
N LEU A 54 -7.30 23.92 12.55
CA LEU A 54 -7.13 24.50 13.86
C LEU A 54 -8.49 24.90 14.43
N ARG A 55 -8.59 24.92 15.76
CA ARG A 55 -9.83 25.25 16.45
C ARG A 55 -9.69 26.60 17.13
N PHE A 56 -10.56 27.53 16.78
CA PHE A 56 -10.54 28.90 17.28
C PHE A 56 -11.71 29.14 18.22
N TRP A 57 -11.47 30.02 19.19
CA TRP A 57 -12.49 30.50 20.12
C TRP A 57 -12.83 31.95 19.78
N PHE A 58 -13.98 32.16 19.17
CA PHE A 58 -14.47 33.49 18.78
C PHE A 58 -15.28 34.11 19.92
N PRO A 59 -15.08 35.40 20.22
CA PRO A 59 -15.90 36.10 21.19
C PRO A 59 -17.35 36.22 20.71
N ASP A 60 -18.29 36.31 21.65
CA ASP A 60 -19.68 36.63 21.34
C ASP A 60 -19.79 38.07 20.80
N PRO A 61 -20.34 38.26 19.59
CA PRO A 61 -20.56 39.60 19.05
C PRO A 61 -21.48 40.48 19.91
N ASP A 62 -22.38 39.88 20.69
CA ASP A 62 -23.29 40.61 21.58
C ASP A 62 -22.62 41.04 22.91
N GLY A 63 -21.30 40.85 23.04
CA GLY A 63 -20.50 41.32 24.17
C GLY A 63 -20.61 40.47 25.44
N SER A 64 -21.14 39.26 25.34
CA SER A 64 -21.17 38.32 26.47
C SER A 64 -19.78 37.76 26.79
N LYS A 65 -19.62 37.14 27.97
CA LYS A 65 -18.39 36.41 28.34
C LYS A 65 -18.28 35.03 27.66
N THR A 66 -19.22 34.69 26.79
CA THR A 66 -19.28 33.40 26.12
C THR A 66 -18.40 33.40 24.89
N GLU A 67 -17.54 32.39 24.75
CA GLU A 67 -16.78 32.15 23.52
C GLU A 67 -17.41 31.01 22.71
N PHE A 68 -17.41 31.14 21.39
CA PHE A 68 -17.92 30.16 20.43
C PHE A 68 -16.77 29.48 19.70
N GLN A 69 -16.80 28.15 19.69
CA GLN A 69 -15.76 27.36 19.05
C GLN A 69 -16.04 27.11 17.56
N ARG A 70 -15.05 27.33 16.68
CA ARG A 70 -15.12 26.91 15.26
C ARG A 70 -13.77 26.42 14.74
N ALA A 71 -13.80 25.43 13.86
CA ALA A 71 -12.61 24.89 13.20
C ALA A 71 -12.40 25.55 11.83
N TYR A 72 -11.13 25.82 11.47
CA TYR A 72 -10.73 26.29 10.16
C TYR A 72 -9.47 25.58 9.69
N THR A 73 -9.46 25.22 8.42
CA THR A 73 -8.31 24.59 7.76
C THR A 73 -7.19 25.60 7.57
N ILE A 74 -5.95 25.16 7.79
CA ILE A 74 -4.74 25.95 7.56
C ILE A 74 -4.58 26.10 6.04
N SER A 75 -4.58 27.32 5.52
CA SER A 75 -4.42 27.61 4.09
C SER A 75 -2.98 27.91 3.69
N GLU A 76 -2.18 28.46 4.61
CA GLU A 76 -0.75 28.72 4.45
C GLU A 76 -0.04 28.42 5.77
N ALA A 77 1.19 27.89 5.74
CA ALA A 77 1.99 27.67 6.94
C ALA A 77 3.48 27.83 6.66
N ASP A 78 4.16 28.53 7.57
CA ASP A 78 5.61 28.55 7.71
C ASP A 78 5.95 28.15 9.14
N VAL A 79 6.30 26.87 9.27
CA VAL A 79 6.63 26.22 10.54
C VAL A 79 7.84 26.88 11.22
N THR A 80 8.78 27.41 10.43
CA THR A 80 10.03 27.98 10.96
C THR A 80 9.81 29.34 11.63
N THR A 81 8.90 30.15 11.08
CA THR A 81 8.59 31.49 11.61
C THR A 81 7.36 31.51 12.51
N GLY A 82 6.60 30.41 12.58
CA GLY A 82 5.36 30.33 13.33
C GLY A 82 4.18 31.03 12.65
N ARG A 83 4.32 31.38 11.36
CA ARG A 83 3.29 32.09 10.59
C ARG A 83 2.34 31.11 9.92
N PHE A 84 1.06 31.44 9.88
CA PHE A 84 0.05 30.62 9.22
C PHE A 84 -1.16 31.46 8.79
N ALA A 85 -1.98 30.93 7.89
CA ALA A 85 -3.22 31.55 7.46
C ALA A 85 -4.40 30.60 7.59
N VAL A 86 -5.59 31.17 7.80
CA VAL A 86 -6.86 30.46 7.69
C VAL A 86 -7.83 31.27 6.83
N ASP A 87 -8.66 30.54 6.10
CA ASP A 87 -9.62 31.13 5.18
C ASP A 87 -11.03 30.97 5.72
N VAL A 88 -11.79 32.07 5.74
CA VAL A 88 -13.10 32.18 6.39
C VAL A 88 -14.15 32.59 5.35
N VAL A 89 -15.15 31.71 5.18
CA VAL A 89 -16.38 32.04 4.45
C VAL A 89 -17.29 32.90 5.34
N LEU A 90 -17.78 34.01 4.77
CA LEU A 90 -18.69 34.94 5.41
C LEU A 90 -20.14 34.54 5.12
N HIS A 91 -20.70 33.63 5.91
CA HIS A 91 -22.09 33.19 5.74
C HIS A 91 -23.11 34.27 6.14
N GLU A 92 -24.32 34.18 5.56
CA GLU A 92 -25.52 34.88 6.01
C GLU A 92 -26.61 33.87 6.42
N PRO A 93 -27.24 34.02 7.61
CA PRO A 93 -26.97 35.04 8.64
C PRO A 93 -25.58 34.85 9.29
N ALA A 94 -24.88 35.97 9.52
CA ALA A 94 -23.52 35.95 10.06
C ALA A 94 -23.44 35.47 11.52
N GLY A 95 -22.78 34.34 11.77
CA GLY A 95 -22.44 33.88 13.12
C GLY A 95 -21.19 34.58 13.71
N PRO A 96 -20.84 34.31 14.99
CA PRO A 96 -19.74 34.98 15.71
C PRO A 96 -18.41 35.01 14.94
N ALA A 97 -18.05 33.91 14.29
CA ALA A 97 -16.80 33.82 13.55
C ALA A 97 -16.81 34.64 12.24
N SER A 98 -17.93 34.70 11.53
CA SER A 98 -18.08 35.53 10.32
C SER A 98 -18.15 37.01 10.68
N GLN A 99 -18.78 37.38 11.79
CA GLN A 99 -18.81 38.77 12.29
C GLN A 99 -17.41 39.23 12.76
N TRP A 100 -16.69 38.38 13.48
CA TRP A 100 -15.31 38.64 13.88
C TRP A 100 -14.39 38.80 12.65
N ALA A 101 -14.46 37.88 11.69
CA ALA A 101 -13.65 37.94 10.48
C ALA A 101 -13.92 39.18 9.60
N ARG A 102 -15.15 39.74 9.64
CA ARG A 102 -15.50 40.98 8.92
C ARG A 102 -14.84 42.24 9.49
N SER A 103 -14.48 42.23 10.78
CA SER A 103 -14.11 43.44 11.52
C SER A 103 -12.70 43.39 12.14
N VAL A 104 -12.05 42.24 12.12
CA VAL A 104 -10.72 42.03 12.72
C VAL A 104 -9.64 42.91 12.08
N ARG A 105 -8.72 43.42 12.90
CA ARG A 105 -7.59 44.26 12.49
C ARG A 105 -6.25 43.64 12.90
N PRO A 106 -5.14 43.99 12.22
CA PRO A 106 -3.79 43.62 12.65
C PRO A 106 -3.54 43.92 14.14
N GLY A 107 -2.89 43.00 14.83
CA GLY A 107 -2.62 43.08 16.27
C GLY A 107 -3.70 42.46 17.18
N ALA A 108 -4.88 42.12 16.65
CA ALA A 108 -5.88 41.36 17.40
C ALA A 108 -5.35 39.95 17.74
N THR A 109 -5.70 39.44 18.92
CA THR A 109 -5.34 38.10 19.35
C THR A 109 -6.58 37.22 19.47
N ILE A 110 -6.42 35.93 19.22
CA ILE A 110 -7.46 34.92 19.40
C ILE A 110 -6.83 33.65 19.96
N ALA A 111 -7.60 32.95 20.81
CA ALA A 111 -7.19 31.66 21.32
C ALA A 111 -7.39 30.59 20.22
N VAL A 112 -6.30 29.91 19.88
CA VAL A 112 -6.28 28.80 18.93
C VAL A 112 -5.85 27.52 19.65
N MET A 113 -6.49 26.41 19.33
CA MET A 113 -6.20 25.12 19.92
C MET A 113 -5.87 24.14 18.81
N ALA A 114 -4.68 23.55 18.95
CA ALA A 114 -4.27 22.35 18.27
C ALA A 114 -5.06 21.16 18.84
N LEU A 115 -5.89 20.49 18.03
CA LEU A 115 -6.53 19.25 18.47
C LEU A 115 -5.68 18.06 18.00
N MET A 116 -5.27 17.19 18.93
CA MET A 116 -4.79 15.86 18.54
C MET A 116 -5.92 15.12 17.82
N GLY A 117 -5.74 14.86 16.52
CA GLY A 117 -6.77 14.27 15.66
C GLY A 117 -7.60 15.27 14.84
N SER A 118 -7.08 16.48 14.55
CA SER A 118 -7.59 17.25 13.41
C SER A 118 -7.52 16.36 12.17
N SER A 119 -8.63 16.25 11.45
CA SER A 119 -8.76 15.44 10.23
C SER A 119 -7.85 15.96 9.12
N ARG A 120 -6.58 15.58 9.21
CA ARG A 120 -5.60 15.67 8.14
C ARG A 120 -5.97 14.74 7.00
N PHE A 121 -5.49 15.08 5.82
CA PHE A 121 -5.47 14.15 4.70
C PHE A 121 -4.32 13.15 4.91
N ASP A 122 -4.66 11.95 5.37
CA ASP A 122 -3.75 10.81 5.35
C ASP A 122 -3.83 10.16 3.97
N ALA A 123 -2.81 10.41 3.15
CA ALA A 123 -2.69 9.78 1.83
C ALA A 123 -2.81 8.25 1.98
N PRO A 124 -3.70 7.58 1.24
CA PRO A 124 -3.87 6.13 1.30
C PRO A 124 -2.53 5.41 1.08
N ASP A 125 -2.30 4.31 1.80
CA ASP A 125 -1.05 3.54 1.69
C ASP A 125 -0.81 2.96 0.29
N GLU A 126 -1.89 2.77 -0.48
CA GLU A 126 -1.86 2.36 -1.88
C GLU A 126 -2.48 3.50 -2.70
N GLN A 127 -1.74 3.99 -3.71
CA GLN A 127 -2.19 5.11 -4.54
C GLN A 127 -3.54 4.76 -5.20
N PRO A 128 -4.61 5.56 -4.97
CA PRO A 128 -5.91 5.28 -5.54
C PRO A 128 -5.91 5.52 -7.05
N ALA A 129 -6.92 4.99 -7.74
CA ALA A 129 -7.12 5.25 -9.17
C ALA A 129 -7.40 6.73 -9.47
N GLY A 130 -7.87 7.48 -8.47
CA GLY A 130 -8.12 8.91 -8.53
C GLY A 130 -8.63 9.44 -7.20
N TYR A 131 -8.67 10.77 -7.07
CA TYR A 131 -9.23 11.47 -5.92
C TYR A 131 -10.54 12.17 -6.29
N LEU A 132 -11.60 11.89 -5.54
CA LEU A 132 -12.90 12.53 -5.67
C LEU A 132 -13.09 13.53 -4.52
N LEU A 133 -12.92 14.82 -4.80
CA LEU A 133 -13.06 15.90 -3.82
C LEU A 133 -14.46 16.50 -3.95
N ILE A 134 -15.26 16.51 -2.89
CA ILE A 134 -16.65 16.95 -2.91
C ILE A 134 -16.89 17.94 -1.77
N GLY A 135 -17.43 19.12 -2.05
CA GLY A 135 -17.57 20.13 -1.02
C GLY A 135 -18.19 21.43 -1.51
N ASP A 136 -17.89 22.50 -0.80
CA ASP A 136 -18.31 23.87 -1.06
C ASP A 136 -17.15 24.85 -0.82
N SER A 137 -17.40 26.15 -0.91
CA SER A 137 -16.39 27.20 -0.71
C SER A 137 -15.64 27.09 0.62
N ALA A 138 -16.27 26.61 1.70
CA ALA A 138 -15.60 26.45 3.00
C ALA A 138 -14.56 25.32 2.98
N SER A 139 -14.71 24.37 2.06
CA SER A 139 -13.82 23.22 1.93
C SER A 139 -12.62 23.44 1.01
N ILE A 140 -12.63 24.48 0.18
CA ILE A 140 -11.58 24.79 -0.79
C ILE A 140 -10.18 24.84 -0.16
N PRO A 141 -9.93 25.46 1.01
CA PRO A 141 -8.59 25.47 1.61
C PRO A 141 -8.05 24.06 1.89
N GLY A 142 -8.91 23.15 2.37
CA GLY A 142 -8.52 21.76 2.60
C GLY A 142 -8.27 21.00 1.31
N MET A 143 -9.13 21.19 0.31
CA MET A 143 -8.96 20.58 -1.00
C MET A 143 -7.71 21.07 -1.73
N ASN A 144 -7.38 22.37 -1.65
CA ASN A 144 -6.14 22.91 -2.20
C ASN A 144 -4.91 22.28 -1.54
N GLY A 145 -4.95 22.07 -0.21
CA GLY A 145 -3.91 21.33 0.49
C GLY A 145 -3.76 19.90 -0.04
N ILE A 146 -4.88 19.20 -0.30
CA ILE A 146 -4.87 17.85 -0.88
C ILE A 146 -4.30 17.86 -2.30
N ILE A 147 -4.78 18.76 -3.17
CA ILE A 147 -4.33 18.90 -4.56
C ILE A 147 -2.81 19.12 -4.61
N GLY A 148 -2.25 19.91 -3.69
CA GLY A 148 -0.82 20.19 -3.64
C GLY A 148 0.08 18.99 -3.24
N VAL A 149 -0.49 17.88 -2.78
CA VAL A 149 0.27 16.66 -2.43
C VAL A 149 -0.12 15.43 -3.25
N VAL A 150 -1.19 15.51 -4.03
CA VAL A 150 -1.55 14.44 -4.96
C VAL A 150 -0.51 14.43 -6.09
N PRO A 151 0.06 13.27 -6.44
CA PRO A 151 1.00 13.17 -7.55
C PRO A 151 0.37 13.57 -8.89
N ASP A 152 1.12 14.32 -9.70
CA ASP A 152 0.68 14.89 -10.99
C ASP A 152 0.08 13.87 -11.97
N ASP A 153 0.41 12.59 -11.83
CA ASP A 153 -0.07 11.50 -12.67
C ASP A 153 -1.43 10.92 -12.26
N VAL A 154 -1.97 11.31 -11.09
CA VAL A 154 -3.26 10.82 -10.57
C VAL A 154 -4.39 11.79 -10.91
N PRO A 155 -5.51 11.33 -11.51
CA PRO A 155 -6.63 12.21 -11.79
C PRO A 155 -7.34 12.68 -10.51
N ILE A 156 -7.78 13.94 -10.52
CA ILE A 156 -8.58 14.55 -9.45
C ILE A 156 -9.89 15.04 -10.07
N GLU A 157 -11.03 14.58 -9.54
CA GLU A 157 -12.36 15.10 -9.87
C GLU A 157 -12.88 15.88 -8.67
N MET A 158 -13.17 17.16 -8.88
CA MET A 158 -13.57 18.08 -7.84
C MET A 158 -14.99 18.59 -8.12
N TYR A 159 -15.93 18.30 -7.23
CA TYR A 159 -17.31 18.78 -7.30
C TYR A 159 -17.54 19.80 -6.19
N LEU A 160 -17.78 21.04 -6.57
CA LEU A 160 -18.01 22.16 -5.65
C LEU A 160 -19.43 22.67 -5.78
N GLU A 161 -20.15 22.76 -4.67
CA GLU A 161 -21.47 23.39 -4.61
C GLU A 161 -21.33 24.91 -4.53
N GLN A 162 -21.91 25.58 -5.52
CA GLN A 162 -21.96 27.03 -5.63
C GLN A 162 -23.13 27.57 -4.80
N HIS A 163 -22.80 28.34 -3.76
CA HIS A 163 -23.72 29.03 -2.88
C HIS A 163 -23.91 30.50 -3.27
N ASP A 164 -22.88 31.10 -3.87
CA ASP A 164 -22.84 32.48 -4.32
C ASP A 164 -22.24 32.57 -5.73
N ASP A 165 -22.67 33.54 -6.53
CA ASP A 165 -22.13 33.76 -7.88
C ASP A 165 -20.63 34.06 -7.85
N ASP A 166 -20.13 34.66 -6.77
CA ASP A 166 -18.73 35.01 -6.58
C ASP A 166 -17.85 33.84 -6.08
N ASP A 167 -18.41 32.66 -5.80
CA ASP A 167 -17.63 31.49 -5.34
C ASP A 167 -16.54 31.09 -6.34
N VAL A 168 -16.79 31.30 -7.64
CA VAL A 168 -15.84 30.99 -8.72
C VAL A 168 -14.58 31.85 -8.69
N LEU A 169 -14.58 32.95 -7.92
CA LEU A 169 -13.42 33.82 -7.74
C LEU A 169 -12.41 33.25 -6.72
N ILE A 170 -12.79 32.23 -5.94
CA ILE A 170 -11.91 31.63 -4.95
C ILE A 170 -10.83 30.80 -5.68
N PRO A 171 -9.54 31.07 -5.44
CA PRO A 171 -8.45 30.42 -6.16
C PRO A 171 -8.36 28.92 -5.81
N LEU A 172 -8.26 28.10 -6.85
CA LEU A 172 -8.01 26.66 -6.76
C LEU A 172 -6.54 26.37 -7.05
N ALA A 173 -5.98 25.37 -6.37
CA ALA A 173 -4.62 24.90 -6.67
C ALA A 173 -4.55 24.29 -8.07
N GLU A 174 -3.43 24.54 -8.77
CA GLU A 174 -3.19 23.97 -10.09
C GLU A 174 -2.74 22.52 -9.98
N HIS A 175 -3.30 21.64 -10.82
CA HIS A 175 -2.82 20.27 -10.97
C HIS A 175 -3.09 19.78 -12.39
N PRO A 176 -2.14 19.12 -13.07
CA PRO A 176 -2.25 18.80 -14.50
C PRO A 176 -3.48 17.98 -14.88
N ARG A 177 -3.99 17.20 -13.92
CA ARG A 177 -5.13 16.29 -14.10
C ARG A 177 -6.35 16.62 -13.24
N LEU A 178 -6.48 17.87 -12.80
CA LEU A 178 -7.66 18.35 -12.07
C LEU A 178 -8.81 18.68 -13.02
N ARG A 179 -9.99 18.13 -12.74
CA ARG A 179 -11.26 18.50 -13.37
C ARG A 179 -12.19 19.07 -12.30
N VAL A 180 -12.65 20.29 -12.51
CA VAL A 180 -13.51 21.02 -11.56
C VAL A 180 -14.92 21.14 -12.14
N HIS A 181 -15.90 20.76 -11.34
CA HIS A 181 -17.33 20.83 -11.64
C HIS A 181 -18.01 21.73 -10.61
N TRP A 182 -18.40 22.93 -11.03
CA TRP A 182 -19.21 23.83 -10.21
C TRP A 182 -20.69 23.47 -10.36
N VAL A 183 -21.36 23.24 -9.24
CA VAL A 183 -22.75 22.76 -9.18
C VAL A 183 -23.62 23.83 -8.54
N ALA A 184 -24.55 24.40 -9.30
CA ALA A 184 -25.52 25.36 -8.78
C ALA A 184 -26.46 24.69 -7.76
N ARG A 185 -26.56 25.26 -6.56
CA ARG A 185 -27.43 24.75 -5.50
C ARG A 185 -28.91 25.05 -5.80
N ARG A 186 -29.71 24.00 -6.03
CA ARG A 186 -31.19 24.10 -6.07
C ARG A 186 -31.83 23.56 -4.80
N ASP A 187 -31.27 22.49 -4.26
CA ASP A 187 -31.66 21.78 -3.05
C ASP A 187 -30.46 21.03 -2.46
N ASP A 188 -30.62 20.41 -1.29
CA ASP A 188 -29.54 19.66 -0.61
C ASP A 188 -29.14 18.35 -1.34
N ARG A 189 -29.76 18.04 -2.48
CA ARG A 189 -29.45 16.88 -3.32
C ARG A 189 -28.65 17.26 -4.56
N SER A 190 -28.58 18.54 -4.91
CA SER A 190 -28.02 19.04 -6.16
C SER A 190 -26.57 18.59 -6.35
N LEU A 191 -25.71 18.80 -5.34
CA LEU A 191 -24.32 18.33 -5.37
C LEU A 191 -24.22 16.80 -5.48
N ALA A 192 -25.04 16.06 -4.72
CA ALA A 192 -25.04 14.62 -4.77
C ALA A 192 -25.45 14.11 -6.15
N ALA A 193 -26.45 14.71 -6.80
CA ALA A 193 -26.98 14.34 -8.11
C ALA A 193 -26.03 14.70 -9.27
N ALA A 194 -25.20 15.72 -9.11
CA ALA A 194 -24.24 16.14 -10.13
C ALA A 194 -23.07 15.18 -10.33
N ILE A 195 -22.75 14.33 -9.33
CA ILE A 195 -21.66 13.35 -9.44
C ILE A 195 -21.96 12.36 -10.58
N ASP A 196 -21.04 12.24 -11.52
CA ASP A 196 -21.20 11.37 -12.69
C ASP A 196 -21.46 9.90 -12.32
N SER A 197 -22.43 9.28 -12.99
CA SER A 197 -22.71 7.84 -12.88
C SER A 197 -21.75 7.04 -13.76
N ARG A 198 -20.52 6.87 -13.29
CA ARG A 198 -19.46 6.06 -13.92
C ARG A 198 -18.82 5.07 -12.95
N ASP A 199 -17.88 4.27 -13.43
CA ASP A 199 -17.09 3.40 -12.55
C ASP A 199 -16.11 4.23 -11.69
N TRP A 200 -16.35 4.25 -10.38
CA TRP A 200 -15.51 4.90 -9.38
C TRP A 200 -14.62 3.91 -8.61
N SER A 201 -14.46 2.68 -9.11
CA SER A 201 -13.64 1.63 -8.49
C SER A 201 -12.25 2.15 -8.10
N ASN A 202 -11.89 1.95 -6.83
CA ASN A 202 -10.57 2.30 -6.26
C ASN A 202 -10.24 3.80 -6.21
N TRP A 203 -11.25 4.68 -6.35
CA TRP A 203 -11.09 6.10 -6.04
C TRP A 203 -11.13 6.35 -4.53
N TYR A 204 -10.46 7.40 -4.08
CA TYR A 204 -10.57 7.89 -2.70
C TYR A 204 -11.49 9.12 -2.67
N ALA A 205 -12.53 9.10 -1.83
CA ALA A 205 -13.48 10.20 -1.73
C ALA A 205 -13.21 11.07 -0.49
N TRP A 206 -13.04 12.37 -0.70
CA TRP A 206 -12.98 13.38 0.35
C TRP A 206 -14.20 14.30 0.23
N ALA A 207 -15.21 14.04 1.07
CA ALA A 207 -16.49 14.74 1.07
C ALA A 207 -16.61 15.65 2.30
N THR A 208 -16.49 16.96 2.08
CA THR A 208 -16.57 17.99 3.11
C THR A 208 -17.56 19.14 2.82
N PRO A 209 -18.79 18.89 2.30
CA PRO A 209 -19.80 19.93 2.09
C PRO A 209 -20.53 20.31 3.39
N GLU A 210 -21.55 21.15 3.27
CA GLU A 210 -22.57 21.42 4.28
C GLU A 210 -23.25 20.13 4.81
N ALA A 211 -23.68 20.14 6.09
CA ALA A 211 -24.16 18.97 6.81
C ALA A 211 -25.38 18.25 6.21
N ALA A 212 -26.37 18.97 5.67
CA ALA A 212 -27.53 18.38 5.02
C ALA A 212 -27.15 17.75 3.67
N VAL A 213 -26.29 18.41 2.91
CA VAL A 213 -25.75 17.91 1.63
C VAL A 213 -24.91 16.65 1.82
N LEU A 214 -24.06 16.62 2.84
CA LEU A 214 -23.21 15.47 3.16
C LEU A 214 -24.00 14.18 3.35
N LYS A 215 -25.21 14.26 3.92
CA LYS A 215 -26.09 13.10 4.10
C LYS A 215 -26.43 12.45 2.76
N HIS A 216 -26.77 13.26 1.75
CA HIS A 216 -27.13 12.79 0.41
C HIS A 216 -25.91 12.28 -0.35
N VAL A 217 -24.79 13.00 -0.30
CA VAL A 217 -23.52 12.58 -0.91
C VAL A 217 -23.07 11.23 -0.35
N ARG A 218 -23.06 11.07 0.98
CA ARG A 218 -22.65 9.81 1.62
C ARG A 218 -23.54 8.63 1.24
N THR A 219 -24.85 8.85 1.17
CA THR A 219 -25.80 7.83 0.71
C THR A 219 -25.50 7.43 -0.73
N ARG A 220 -25.27 8.40 -1.63
CA ARG A 220 -24.97 8.11 -3.04
C ARG A 220 -23.66 7.35 -3.22
N LEU A 221 -22.57 7.83 -2.61
CA LEU A 221 -21.26 7.17 -2.66
C LEU A 221 -21.34 5.72 -2.18
N ARG A 222 -22.05 5.46 -1.07
CA ARG A 222 -22.15 4.11 -0.49
C ARG A 222 -23.13 3.20 -1.22
N ASP A 223 -24.34 3.66 -1.47
CA ASP A 223 -25.45 2.79 -1.88
C ASP A 223 -25.52 2.60 -3.40
N GLU A 224 -25.20 3.66 -4.16
CA GLU A 224 -25.20 3.66 -5.63
C GLU A 224 -23.83 3.25 -6.19
N PHE A 225 -22.74 3.91 -5.78
CA PHE A 225 -21.39 3.64 -6.33
C PHE A 225 -20.62 2.54 -5.59
N GLY A 226 -21.00 2.24 -4.35
CA GLY A 226 -20.44 1.13 -3.56
C GLY A 226 -19.17 1.46 -2.76
N PHE A 227 -18.82 2.74 -2.57
CA PHE A 227 -17.61 3.14 -1.83
C PHE A 227 -17.56 2.50 -0.42
N PRO A 228 -16.47 1.76 -0.09
CA PRO A 228 -16.20 1.29 1.26
C PRO A 228 -16.04 2.46 2.24
N LYS A 229 -16.52 2.30 3.47
CA LYS A 229 -16.38 3.34 4.51
C LYS A 229 -14.92 3.75 4.77
N SER A 230 -13.96 2.85 4.56
CA SER A 230 -12.53 3.11 4.77
C SER A 230 -11.89 4.00 3.71
N VAL A 231 -12.54 4.22 2.57
CA VAL A 231 -12.03 5.06 1.46
C VAL A 231 -12.88 6.32 1.24
N ILE A 232 -13.76 6.63 2.22
CA ILE A 232 -14.53 7.87 2.26
C ILE A 232 -14.11 8.64 3.51
N HIS A 233 -13.52 9.81 3.32
CA HIS A 233 -13.54 10.84 4.34
C HIS A 233 -14.83 11.64 4.20
N ALA A 234 -15.64 11.69 5.25
CA ALA A 234 -16.94 12.36 5.24
C ALA A 234 -17.12 13.19 6.51
N GLN A 235 -17.01 14.51 6.39
CA GLN A 235 -17.13 15.44 7.53
C GLN A 235 -17.75 16.76 7.10
N ALA A 236 -18.81 17.19 7.79
CA ALA A 236 -19.43 18.48 7.49
C ALA A 236 -18.55 19.63 8.00
N TYR A 237 -18.32 20.64 7.16
CA TYR A 237 -17.53 21.82 7.54
C TYR A 237 -18.38 22.91 8.20
N TRP A 238 -19.68 22.95 7.89
CA TRP A 238 -20.64 23.87 8.52
C TRP A 238 -22.09 23.36 8.38
N SER A 239 -23.02 24.08 9.00
CA SER A 239 -24.46 23.80 8.88
C SER A 239 -25.22 25.10 8.65
N ALA A 240 -26.10 25.11 7.64
CA ALA A 240 -26.86 26.31 7.29
C ALA A 240 -27.86 26.70 8.39
N GLY A 241 -27.97 28.01 8.68
CA GLY A 241 -28.97 28.56 9.61
C GLY A 241 -28.77 28.27 11.10
N ARG A 242 -27.60 27.75 11.51
CA ARG A 242 -27.25 27.51 12.93
C ARG A 242 -25.95 28.20 13.32
N ALA A 243 -25.94 28.86 14.48
CA ALA A 243 -24.68 29.28 15.12
C ALA A 243 -23.91 28.04 15.55
N MET A 244 -22.82 27.75 14.85
CA MET A 244 -22.01 26.55 15.08
C MET A 244 -20.95 26.82 16.16
N GLY A 245 -20.97 26.03 17.23
CA GLY A 245 -19.92 26.01 18.25
C GLY A 245 -20.41 25.64 19.64
N THR A 246 -19.58 24.93 20.40
CA THR A 246 -19.79 24.73 21.84
C THR A 246 -19.46 26.03 22.57
N GLN A 247 -20.38 26.48 23.41
CA GLN A 247 -20.19 27.66 24.24
C GLN A 247 -19.23 27.38 25.40
N ARG A 248 -18.44 28.38 25.77
CA ARG A 248 -17.62 28.35 26.99
C ARG A 248 -18.04 29.50 27.91
N GLY A 249 -18.84 29.19 28.94
CA GLY A 249 -19.37 30.14 29.94
C GLY A 249 -20.32 29.45 30.95
N ASP A 250 -20.65 30.11 32.08
CA ASP A 250 -21.57 29.59 33.11
C ASP A 250 -23.04 29.78 32.68
N GLN A 251 -23.51 28.98 31.71
CA GLN A 251 -24.95 28.75 31.52
C GLN A 251 -25.20 27.27 31.21
N THR A 252 -25.88 26.60 32.14
CA THR A 252 -26.56 25.32 31.94
C THR A 252 -27.80 25.52 31.08
N GLY A 253 -27.94 24.82 29.95
CA GLY A 253 -29.17 24.87 29.18
C GLY A 253 -29.22 23.95 27.95
N ASP A 254 -29.88 22.80 28.13
CA ASP A 254 -30.71 22.01 27.20
C ASP A 254 -30.31 21.84 25.73
N ALA A 255 -29.81 20.64 25.42
CA ALA A 255 -29.83 20.09 24.07
C ALA A 255 -31.26 19.59 23.74
N LYS A 256 -32.00 20.34 22.90
CA LYS A 256 -33.22 19.85 22.27
C LYS A 256 -32.86 18.87 21.13
N GLU A 257 -33.26 17.61 21.29
CA GLU A 257 -33.36 16.65 20.20
C GLU A 257 -34.34 17.18 19.15
N VAL A 258 -33.94 17.15 17.88
CA VAL A 258 -34.85 17.39 16.75
C VAL A 258 -35.12 16.07 16.06
N GLU A 259 -36.41 15.72 16.13
CA GLU A 259 -37.10 14.58 15.60
C GLU A 259 -36.95 14.48 14.07
N ALA A 260 -36.61 13.29 13.58
CA ALA A 260 -36.47 13.01 12.16
C ALA A 260 -37.85 12.88 11.49
N GLN A 261 -38.28 13.91 10.77
CA GLN A 261 -39.45 13.81 9.89
C GLN A 261 -39.13 12.88 8.70
N ARG A 262 -39.94 11.82 8.55
CA ARG A 262 -40.01 10.94 7.37
C ARG A 262 -41.11 11.44 6.43
N HIS A 263 -40.86 11.38 5.12
CA HIS A 263 -41.78 11.13 3.97
C HIS A 263 -41.20 11.77 2.67
N PRO A 264 -41.65 11.37 1.45
CA PRO A 264 -41.75 10.04 0.86
C PRO A 264 -40.71 9.86 -0.28
N ALA A 265 -40.59 8.61 -0.75
CA ALA A 265 -39.63 8.20 -1.78
C ALA A 265 -39.94 8.85 -3.15
N ALA A 266 -38.90 9.37 -3.80
CA ALA A 266 -38.95 9.79 -5.20
C ALA A 266 -37.80 9.16 -5.99
N GLN A 267 -38.23 8.39 -6.99
CA GLN A 267 -37.65 8.03 -8.28
C GLN A 267 -36.27 7.34 -8.31
N THR A 268 -36.31 6.12 -8.81
CA THR A 268 -35.20 5.22 -9.10
C THR A 268 -34.22 5.85 -10.09
N PRO A 269 -32.95 6.11 -9.71
CA PRO A 269 -31.92 6.47 -10.66
C PRO A 269 -31.54 5.24 -11.50
N VAL A 270 -31.12 5.51 -12.74
CA VAL A 270 -30.47 4.53 -13.62
C VAL A 270 -29.38 3.80 -12.84
N ARG A 271 -29.38 2.46 -12.91
CA ARG A 271 -28.52 1.56 -12.12
C ARG A 271 -27.05 1.87 -12.42
N ALA A 272 -26.38 2.62 -11.53
CA ALA A 272 -24.94 2.77 -11.59
C ALA A 272 -24.26 1.40 -11.40
N THR A 273 -23.17 1.16 -12.14
CA THR A 273 -22.32 -0.01 -11.98
C THR A 273 -21.67 0.06 -10.61
N ARG A 274 -21.99 -0.88 -9.70
CA ARG A 274 -21.28 -1.00 -8.42
C ARG A 274 -19.82 -1.32 -8.69
N GLY A 275 -18.92 -0.43 -8.28
CA GLY A 275 -17.49 -0.60 -8.47
C GLY A 275 -16.92 -1.81 -7.70
N SER A 276 -15.78 -2.32 -8.15
CA SER A 276 -14.97 -3.31 -7.45
C SER A 276 -13.89 -2.61 -6.63
N TRP A 277 -13.74 -2.99 -5.35
CA TRP A 277 -12.90 -2.25 -4.41
C TRP A 277 -11.76 -3.12 -3.87
N ARG A 278 -10.51 -2.66 -4.06
CA ARG A 278 -9.30 -3.22 -3.45
C ARG A 278 -9.36 -3.21 -1.92
N ALA A 279 -9.98 -2.18 -1.33
CA ALA A 279 -10.17 -2.10 0.12
C ALA A 279 -11.06 -3.22 0.70
N GLN A 280 -11.89 -3.87 -0.12
CA GLN A 280 -12.73 -5.01 0.29
C GLN A 280 -12.08 -6.38 0.01
N ALA A 281 -10.90 -6.41 -0.61
CA ALA A 281 -10.30 -7.63 -1.13
C ALA A 281 -10.00 -8.66 -0.02
N ALA A 282 -9.45 -8.22 1.12
CA ALA A 282 -9.25 -9.08 2.30
C ALA A 282 -10.56 -9.75 2.76
N GLY A 283 -11.65 -8.98 2.78
CA GLY A 283 -12.96 -9.46 3.21
C GLY A 283 -13.58 -10.50 2.25
N ARG A 284 -13.24 -10.44 0.95
CA ARG A 284 -13.62 -11.44 -0.06
C ARG A 284 -12.81 -12.73 0.12
N LEU A 285 -11.50 -12.60 0.30
CA LEU A 285 -10.60 -13.74 0.48
C LEU A 285 -10.93 -14.55 1.75
N LEU A 286 -11.23 -13.86 2.84
CA LEU A 286 -11.56 -14.48 4.14
C LEU A 286 -13.03 -14.88 4.27
N ALA A 287 -13.89 -14.56 3.29
CA ALA A 287 -15.33 -14.86 3.37
C ALA A 287 -15.64 -16.35 3.68
N PRO A 288 -14.95 -17.34 3.05
CA PRO A 288 -15.16 -18.75 3.35
C PRO A 288 -14.79 -19.15 4.79
N LEU A 289 -13.87 -18.42 5.41
CA LEU A 289 -13.36 -18.72 6.76
C LEU A 289 -14.16 -18.04 7.87
N ARG A 290 -15.03 -17.07 7.57
CA ARG A 290 -15.77 -16.30 8.59
C ARG A 290 -16.48 -17.19 9.62
N PRO A 291 -17.21 -18.26 9.25
CA PRO A 291 -17.86 -19.12 10.24
C PRO A 291 -16.85 -19.80 11.17
N ALA A 292 -15.72 -20.27 10.64
CA ALA A 292 -14.68 -20.93 11.42
C ALA A 292 -13.99 -19.94 12.39
N LEU A 293 -13.72 -18.71 11.94
CA LEU A 293 -13.14 -17.65 12.77
C LEU A 293 -14.09 -17.20 13.89
N ILE A 294 -15.40 -17.13 13.63
CA ILE A 294 -16.39 -16.80 14.67
C ILE A 294 -16.48 -17.96 15.68
N LEU A 295 -16.55 -19.20 15.19
CA LEU A 295 -16.62 -20.38 16.05
C LEU A 295 -15.36 -20.53 16.91
N SER A 296 -14.17 -20.27 16.37
CA SER A 296 -12.93 -20.31 17.14
C SER A 296 -12.90 -19.26 18.25
N GLY A 297 -13.39 -18.04 17.98
CA GLY A 297 -13.54 -17.02 19.01
C GLY A 297 -14.47 -17.46 20.14
N VAL A 298 -15.64 -18.01 19.81
CA VAL A 298 -16.60 -18.50 20.81
C VAL A 298 -16.02 -19.66 21.63
N LEU A 299 -15.42 -20.66 20.98
CA LEU A 299 -14.79 -21.79 21.64
C LEU A 299 -13.63 -21.34 22.53
N GLN A 300 -12.80 -20.42 22.05
CA GLN A 300 -11.69 -19.88 22.83
C GLN A 300 -12.18 -19.14 24.08
N ALA A 301 -13.29 -18.38 23.99
CA ALA A 301 -13.87 -17.72 25.16
C ALA A 301 -14.26 -18.75 26.24
N VAL A 302 -14.92 -19.85 25.84
CA VAL A 302 -15.30 -20.95 26.75
C VAL A 302 -14.07 -21.64 27.33
N ILE A 303 -13.11 -22.00 26.48
CA ILE A 303 -11.85 -22.64 26.89
C ILE A 303 -11.10 -21.78 27.89
N THR A 304 -11.06 -20.46 27.66
CA THR A 304 -10.39 -19.52 28.56
C THR A 304 -11.03 -19.53 29.94
N VAL A 305 -12.37 -19.56 30.03
CA VAL A 305 -13.08 -19.67 31.32
C VAL A 305 -12.78 -21.02 32.00
N VAL A 306 -12.78 -22.12 31.25
CA VAL A 306 -12.43 -23.45 31.77
C VAL A 306 -10.98 -23.48 32.29
N GLN A 307 -10.03 -22.86 31.57
CA GLN A 307 -8.63 -22.78 31.98
C GLN A 307 -8.41 -21.89 33.22
N LEU A 308 -9.33 -20.96 33.51
CA LEU A 308 -9.29 -20.15 34.72
C LEU A 308 -9.91 -20.86 35.94
N ALA A 309 -10.85 -21.78 35.73
CA ALA A 309 -11.55 -22.48 36.82
C ALA A 309 -10.63 -23.22 37.81
N PRO A 310 -9.55 -23.92 37.40
CA PRO A 310 -8.61 -24.55 38.32
C PRO A 310 -7.98 -23.58 39.33
N PHE A 311 -7.73 -22.32 38.94
CA PHE A 311 -7.18 -21.32 39.85
C PHE A 311 -8.19 -20.86 40.90
N VAL A 312 -9.48 -20.79 40.52
CA VAL A 312 -10.57 -20.53 41.48
C VAL A 312 -10.71 -21.72 42.44
N LEU A 313 -10.64 -22.95 41.94
CA LEU A 313 -10.68 -24.16 42.78
C LEU A 313 -9.45 -24.29 43.67
N LEU A 314 -8.28 -23.81 43.24
CA LEU A 314 -7.07 -23.76 44.07
C LEU A 314 -7.25 -22.82 45.26
N VAL A 315 -7.90 -21.67 45.06
CA VAL A 315 -8.30 -20.79 46.16
C VAL A 315 -9.26 -21.52 47.09
N GLU A 316 -10.30 -22.16 46.57
CA GLU A 316 -11.30 -22.85 47.38
C GLU A 316 -10.68 -23.99 48.19
N LEU A 317 -9.76 -24.74 47.58
CA LEU A 317 -8.98 -25.76 48.25
C LEU A 317 -8.18 -25.19 49.42
N ALA A 318 -7.54 -24.03 49.23
CA ALA A 318 -6.84 -23.34 50.31
C ALA A 318 -7.79 -22.86 51.42
N ARG A 319 -9.00 -22.39 51.08
CA ARG A 319 -10.03 -22.03 52.07
C ARG A 319 -10.44 -23.24 52.91
N LEU A 320 -10.73 -24.35 52.25
CA LEU A 320 -11.15 -25.60 52.90
C LEU A 320 -10.04 -26.15 53.81
N LEU A 321 -8.77 -26.03 53.39
CA LEU A 321 -7.63 -26.45 54.18
C LEU A 321 -7.49 -25.60 55.46
N VAL A 322 -7.62 -24.28 55.34
CA VAL A 322 -7.59 -23.34 56.49
C VAL A 322 -8.77 -23.56 57.42
N ALA A 323 -9.95 -23.90 56.88
CA ALA A 323 -11.16 -24.19 57.65
C ALA A 323 -11.16 -25.58 58.33
N GLY A 324 -10.14 -26.41 58.11
CA GLY A 324 -10.06 -27.76 58.69
C GLY A 324 -11.07 -28.75 58.10
N ALA A 325 -11.40 -28.60 56.81
CA ALA A 325 -12.35 -29.48 56.12
C ALA A 325 -11.85 -30.96 56.05
N PRO A 326 -12.76 -31.94 55.96
CA PRO A 326 -12.39 -33.35 55.86
C PRO A 326 -11.63 -33.65 54.56
N ALA A 327 -10.70 -34.61 54.63
CA ALA A 327 -9.82 -34.98 53.51
C ALA A 327 -10.59 -35.37 52.23
N SER A 328 -11.78 -35.95 52.34
CA SER A 328 -12.61 -36.30 51.18
C SER A 328 -12.97 -35.08 50.33
N ARG A 329 -13.40 -33.97 50.95
CA ARG A 329 -13.73 -32.73 50.22
C ARG A 329 -12.50 -32.08 49.57
N LEU A 330 -11.33 -32.19 50.21
CA LEU A 330 -10.07 -31.69 49.64
C LEU A 330 -9.71 -32.48 48.37
N TRP A 331 -9.86 -33.80 48.40
CA TRP A 331 -9.65 -34.66 47.23
C TRP A 331 -10.66 -34.36 46.11
N ASP A 332 -11.94 -34.18 46.43
CA ASP A 332 -12.98 -33.86 45.43
C ASP A 332 -12.65 -32.57 44.66
N VAL A 333 -12.28 -31.50 45.39
CA VAL A 333 -11.89 -30.21 44.78
C VAL A 333 -10.57 -30.33 43.99
N GLY A 334 -9.59 -31.04 44.54
CA GLY A 334 -8.30 -31.27 43.87
C GLY A 334 -8.46 -32.04 42.55
N ILE A 335 -9.25 -33.12 42.56
CA ILE A 335 -9.55 -33.91 41.36
C ILE A 335 -10.33 -33.06 40.35
N ALA A 336 -11.33 -32.28 40.78
CA ALA A 336 -12.07 -31.38 39.91
C ALA A 336 -11.15 -30.33 39.25
N ALA A 337 -10.20 -29.77 39.99
CA ALA A 337 -9.23 -28.81 39.46
C ALA A 337 -8.31 -29.43 38.41
N VAL A 338 -7.78 -30.64 38.66
CA VAL A 338 -6.95 -31.38 37.69
C VAL A 338 -7.78 -31.77 36.45
N ALA A 339 -9.02 -32.22 36.63
CA ALA A 339 -9.91 -32.57 35.54
C ALA A 339 -10.23 -31.37 34.65
N LEU A 340 -10.51 -30.19 35.23
CA LEU A 340 -10.75 -28.96 34.49
C LEU A 340 -9.48 -28.44 33.80
N LEU A 341 -8.32 -28.56 34.44
CA LEU A 341 -7.03 -28.23 33.82
C LEU A 341 -6.77 -29.10 32.59
N GLY A 342 -6.95 -30.42 32.74
CA GLY A 342 -6.83 -31.39 31.63
C GLY A 342 -7.85 -31.12 30.53
N THR A 343 -9.10 -30.83 30.88
CA THR A 343 -10.16 -30.49 29.92
C THR A 343 -9.83 -29.21 29.15
N GLY A 344 -9.39 -28.15 29.84
CA GLY A 344 -8.99 -26.89 29.21
C GLY A 344 -7.78 -27.04 28.29
N ALA A 345 -6.81 -27.89 28.66
CA ALA A 345 -5.66 -28.21 27.81
C ALA A 345 -6.07 -29.02 26.58
N LEU A 346 -6.92 -30.04 26.75
CA LEU A 346 -7.41 -30.89 25.65
C LEU A 346 -8.28 -30.09 24.66
N LEU A 347 -9.21 -29.27 25.15
CA LEU A 347 -10.04 -28.41 24.31
C LEU A 347 -9.18 -27.36 23.58
N GLY A 348 -8.19 -26.77 24.27
CA GLY A 348 -7.24 -25.85 23.65
C GLY A 348 -6.43 -26.52 22.53
N ALA A 349 -5.88 -27.70 22.78
CA ALA A 349 -5.15 -28.48 21.78
C ALA A 349 -6.04 -28.88 20.60
N ALA A 350 -7.28 -29.33 20.87
CA ALA A 350 -8.25 -29.69 19.84
C ALA A 350 -8.63 -28.49 18.97
N LEU A 351 -8.87 -27.32 19.58
CA LEU A 351 -9.16 -26.07 18.87
C LEU A 351 -7.98 -25.66 17.96
N THR A 352 -6.76 -25.65 18.50
CA THR A 352 -5.54 -25.30 17.75
C THR A 352 -5.31 -26.27 16.59
N LEU A 353 -5.45 -27.58 16.82
CA LEU A 353 -5.30 -28.59 15.78
C LEU A 353 -6.36 -28.42 14.68
N TRP A 354 -7.63 -28.24 15.05
CA TRP A 354 -8.70 -28.00 14.08
C TRP A 354 -8.45 -26.75 13.24
N LEU A 355 -8.03 -25.64 13.87
CA LEU A 355 -7.67 -24.40 13.18
C LEU A 355 -6.49 -24.59 12.22
N HIS A 356 -5.45 -25.33 12.60
CA HIS A 356 -4.32 -25.64 11.72
C HIS A 356 -4.73 -26.49 10.53
N VAL A 357 -5.67 -27.43 10.69
CA VAL A 357 -6.21 -28.22 9.57
C VAL A 357 -7.05 -27.34 8.62
N VAL A 358 -7.87 -26.45 9.16
CA VAL A 358 -8.64 -25.48 8.37
C VAL A 358 -7.70 -24.56 7.57
N ASP A 359 -6.69 -24.01 8.23
CA ASP A 359 -5.70 -23.15 7.60
C ASP A 359 -4.88 -23.90 6.55
N ALA A 360 -4.39 -25.10 6.83
CA ALA A 360 -3.60 -25.87 5.87
C ALA A 360 -4.37 -26.15 4.56
N ARG A 361 -5.68 -26.47 4.66
CA ARG A 361 -6.54 -26.66 3.48
C ARG A 361 -6.75 -25.36 2.71
N PHE A 362 -6.98 -24.27 3.43
CA PHE A 362 -7.16 -22.96 2.83
C PHE A 362 -5.88 -22.45 2.17
N ALA A 363 -4.73 -22.57 2.83
CA ALA A 363 -3.43 -22.20 2.31
C ALA A 363 -3.03 -23.04 1.08
N ALA A 364 -3.39 -24.33 1.05
CA ALA A 364 -3.19 -25.17 -0.14
C ALA A 364 -4.02 -24.67 -1.34
N ASP A 365 -5.33 -24.43 -1.16
CA ASP A 365 -6.18 -23.88 -2.23
C ASP A 365 -5.66 -22.51 -2.70
N LEU A 366 -5.32 -21.63 -1.76
CA LEU A 366 -4.80 -20.31 -2.04
C LEU A 366 -3.50 -20.37 -2.84
N ARG A 367 -2.53 -21.21 -2.43
CA ARG A 367 -1.28 -21.40 -3.19
C ARG A 367 -1.55 -21.95 -4.58
N SER A 368 -2.46 -22.91 -4.74
CA SER A 368 -2.84 -23.42 -6.06
C SER A 368 -3.54 -22.35 -6.93
N ARG A 369 -4.32 -21.45 -6.35
CA ARG A 369 -4.93 -20.30 -7.05
C ARG A 369 -3.88 -19.28 -7.44
N LEU A 370 -2.95 -18.95 -6.56
CA LEU A 370 -1.83 -18.05 -6.84
C LEU A 370 -0.92 -18.60 -7.93
N LEU A 371 -0.53 -19.87 -7.87
CA LEU A 371 0.30 -20.49 -8.91
C LEU A 371 -0.39 -20.48 -10.28
N ARG A 372 -1.68 -20.84 -10.33
CA ARG A 372 -2.49 -20.73 -11.57
C ARG A 372 -2.63 -19.30 -12.05
N LYS A 373 -2.71 -18.34 -11.13
CA LYS A 373 -2.77 -16.91 -11.47
C LYS A 373 -1.46 -16.45 -12.09
N LEU A 374 -0.34 -16.72 -11.41
CA LEU A 374 1.00 -16.36 -11.87
C LEU A 374 1.31 -16.96 -13.25
N SER A 375 0.81 -18.16 -13.59
CA SER A 375 1.00 -18.74 -14.92
C SER A 375 0.15 -18.10 -16.03
N ARG A 376 -0.79 -17.21 -15.71
CA ARG A 376 -1.72 -16.56 -16.66
C ARG A 376 -1.60 -15.04 -16.70
N LEU A 377 -0.87 -14.45 -15.75
CA LEU A 377 -0.57 -13.03 -15.77
C LEU A 377 0.32 -12.70 -16.97
N PRO A 378 0.17 -11.49 -17.54
CA PRO A 378 1.07 -11.03 -18.60
C PRO A 378 2.53 -11.06 -18.12
N LEU A 379 3.46 -11.46 -19.00
CA LEU A 379 4.88 -11.54 -18.64
C LEU A 379 5.45 -10.19 -18.17
N GLY A 380 4.91 -9.07 -18.68
CA GLY A 380 5.28 -7.73 -18.24
C GLY A 380 4.99 -7.44 -16.78
N TRP A 381 4.00 -8.09 -16.17
CA TRP A 381 3.69 -7.96 -14.74
C TRP A 381 4.88 -8.40 -13.86
N PHE A 382 5.67 -9.38 -14.33
CA PHE A 382 6.88 -9.85 -13.67
C PHE A 382 8.07 -8.93 -13.93
N THR A 383 8.17 -8.33 -15.12
CA THR A 383 9.25 -7.37 -15.42
C THR A 383 9.16 -6.12 -14.54
N GLU A 384 7.95 -5.72 -14.17
CA GLU A 384 7.70 -4.59 -13.25
C GLU A 384 7.96 -4.93 -11.77
N ARG A 385 8.12 -6.21 -11.41
CA ARG A 385 8.20 -6.67 -10.02
C ARG A 385 9.45 -7.48 -9.77
N GLY A 386 10.31 -6.98 -8.88
CA GLY A 386 11.50 -7.72 -8.44
C GLY A 386 11.16 -9.02 -7.71
N SER A 387 12.12 -9.94 -7.66
CA SER A 387 12.00 -11.24 -6.98
C SER A 387 11.56 -11.13 -5.50
N GLY A 388 11.93 -10.05 -4.83
CA GLY A 388 11.48 -9.75 -3.46
C GLY A 388 9.97 -9.57 -3.32
N ALA A 389 9.31 -8.93 -4.31
CA ALA A 389 7.86 -8.75 -4.29
C ALA A 389 7.12 -10.10 -4.48
N ILE A 390 7.68 -10.98 -5.32
CA ILE A 390 7.14 -12.33 -5.52
C ILE A 390 7.31 -13.18 -4.25
N LYS A 391 8.47 -13.09 -3.58
CA LYS A 391 8.70 -13.74 -2.28
C LYS A 391 7.70 -13.23 -1.23
N GLN A 392 7.48 -11.92 -1.16
CA GLN A 392 6.52 -11.33 -0.23
C GLN A 392 5.13 -11.94 -0.42
N LEU A 393 4.65 -12.07 -1.67
CA LEU A 393 3.34 -12.65 -1.97
C LEU A 393 3.26 -14.16 -1.67
N LEU A 394 4.26 -14.94 -2.08
CA LEU A 394 4.19 -16.41 -1.98
C LEU A 394 4.55 -16.96 -0.60
N GLN A 395 5.39 -16.23 0.16
CA GLN A 395 5.92 -16.69 1.44
C GLN A 395 5.43 -15.82 2.59
N ASP A 396 5.85 -14.56 2.65
CA ASP A 396 5.68 -13.71 3.83
C ASP A 396 4.21 -13.36 4.11
N ASP A 397 3.44 -13.09 3.05
CA ASP A 397 2.00 -12.82 3.14
C ASP A 397 1.21 -14.09 3.51
N THR A 398 1.63 -15.26 3.02
CA THR A 398 1.00 -16.53 3.41
C THR A 398 1.26 -16.89 4.87
N LEU A 399 2.44 -16.56 5.42
CA LEU A 399 2.75 -16.73 6.84
C LEU A 399 1.97 -15.76 7.72
N SER A 400 1.83 -14.51 7.29
CA SER A 400 0.99 -13.51 7.98
C SER A 400 -0.48 -13.94 8.02
N LEU A 401 -0.96 -14.54 6.93
CA LEU A 401 -2.31 -15.09 6.83
C LEU A 401 -2.51 -16.31 7.72
N HIS A 402 -1.52 -17.20 7.79
CA HIS A 402 -1.52 -18.34 8.71
C HIS A 402 -1.78 -17.88 10.15
N TYR A 403 -0.99 -16.92 10.65
CA TYR A 403 -1.18 -16.41 12.02
C TYR A 403 -2.58 -15.81 12.23
N LEU A 404 -3.11 -15.05 11.26
CA LEU A 404 -4.47 -14.50 11.35
C LEU A 404 -5.53 -15.59 11.49
N VAL A 405 -5.42 -16.65 10.69
CA VAL A 405 -6.42 -17.72 10.66
C VAL A 405 -6.31 -18.62 11.89
N THR A 406 -5.09 -18.94 12.35
CA THR A 406 -4.88 -19.96 13.39
C THR A 406 -4.75 -19.42 14.80
N HIS A 407 -4.13 -18.27 15.00
CA HIS A 407 -3.73 -17.78 16.32
C HIS A 407 -4.35 -16.43 16.69
N ALA A 408 -4.43 -15.49 15.76
CA ALA A 408 -4.75 -14.10 16.08
C ALA A 408 -6.14 -13.93 16.72
N ILE A 409 -7.16 -14.63 16.23
CA ILE A 409 -8.51 -14.57 16.80
C ILE A 409 -8.57 -15.24 18.19
N PRO A 410 -8.10 -16.50 18.38
CA PRO A 410 -7.99 -17.08 19.71
C PRO A 410 -7.20 -16.21 20.69
N ASP A 411 -6.02 -15.73 20.30
CA ASP A 411 -5.15 -14.91 21.15
C ASP A 411 -5.86 -13.61 21.57
N ALA A 412 -6.50 -12.91 20.63
CA ALA A 412 -7.24 -11.69 20.91
C ALA A 412 -8.42 -11.93 21.86
N VAL A 413 -9.20 -13.00 21.64
CA VAL A 413 -10.34 -13.33 22.52
C VAL A 413 -9.85 -13.74 23.90
N ALA A 414 -8.83 -14.60 24.00
CA ALA A 414 -8.25 -15.02 25.27
C ALA A 414 -7.66 -13.83 26.04
N ALA A 415 -7.02 -12.90 25.34
CA ALA A 415 -6.46 -11.68 25.91
C ALA A 415 -7.51 -10.71 26.45
N VAL A 416 -8.76 -10.77 25.98
CA VAL A 416 -9.88 -9.95 26.50
C VAL A 416 -10.68 -10.71 27.57
N ILE A 417 -11.08 -11.95 27.31
CA ILE A 417 -11.95 -12.72 28.19
C ILE A 417 -11.24 -13.06 29.51
N ALA A 418 -9.95 -13.44 29.46
CA ALA A 418 -9.24 -13.81 30.67
C ALA A 418 -9.14 -12.67 31.71
N PRO A 419 -8.66 -11.46 31.38
CA PRO A 419 -8.61 -10.38 32.35
C PRO A 419 -9.99 -9.93 32.79
N VAL A 420 -11.00 -9.90 31.90
CA VAL A 420 -12.37 -9.53 32.30
C VAL A 420 -12.94 -10.53 33.29
N ALA A 421 -12.81 -11.84 33.05
CA ALA A 421 -13.30 -12.88 33.95
C ALA A 421 -12.60 -12.84 35.32
N VAL A 422 -11.27 -12.69 35.32
CA VAL A 422 -10.49 -12.54 36.57
C VAL A 422 -10.90 -11.27 37.31
N LEU A 423 -11.05 -10.14 36.62
CA LEU A 423 -11.44 -8.88 37.24
C LEU A 423 -12.82 -8.99 37.90
N VAL A 424 -13.82 -9.53 37.20
CA VAL A 424 -15.16 -9.77 37.74
C VAL A 424 -15.09 -10.64 38.99
N TYR A 425 -14.32 -11.74 38.94
CA TYR A 425 -14.11 -12.61 40.10
C TYR A 425 -13.49 -11.86 41.29
N LEU A 426 -12.42 -11.10 41.07
CA LEU A 426 -11.75 -10.35 42.14
C LEU A 426 -12.65 -9.25 42.74
N PHE A 427 -13.48 -8.58 41.94
CA PHE A 427 -14.47 -7.61 42.43
C PHE A 427 -15.54 -8.26 43.32
N VAL A 428 -15.96 -9.48 42.98
CA VAL A 428 -16.91 -10.24 43.81
C VAL A 428 -16.27 -10.65 45.15
N VAL A 429 -14.98 -11.01 45.16
CA VAL A 429 -14.26 -11.38 46.39
C VAL A 429 -14.04 -10.16 47.30
N ASP A 430 -13.43 -9.09 46.80
CA ASP A 430 -13.30 -7.83 47.54
C ASP A 430 -13.16 -6.65 46.58
N TRP A 431 -14.21 -5.85 46.47
CA TRP A 431 -14.24 -4.69 45.58
C TRP A 431 -13.19 -3.62 45.92
N ARG A 432 -12.70 -3.54 47.17
CA ARG A 432 -11.75 -2.50 47.61
C ARG A 432 -10.34 -2.81 47.09
N VAL A 433 -9.88 -4.06 47.25
CA VAL A 433 -8.58 -4.49 46.70
C VAL A 433 -8.66 -4.54 45.17
N ALA A 434 -9.79 -4.97 44.60
CA ALA A 434 -9.99 -4.96 43.16
C ALA A 434 -9.89 -3.55 42.54
N LEU A 435 -10.43 -2.52 43.21
CA LEU A 435 -10.27 -1.12 42.79
C LEU A 435 -8.81 -0.67 42.80
N VAL A 436 -8.00 -1.08 43.78
CA VAL A 436 -6.57 -0.77 43.82
C VAL A 436 -5.85 -1.39 42.62
N LEU A 437 -6.20 -2.62 42.23
CA LEU A 437 -5.62 -3.28 41.06
C LEU A 437 -6.11 -2.71 39.72
N PHE A 438 -7.23 -1.98 39.72
CA PHE A 438 -7.70 -1.29 38.54
C PHE A 438 -6.84 -0.07 38.19
N LEU A 439 -6.10 0.50 39.16
CA LEU A 439 -5.27 1.69 38.95
C LEU A 439 -4.14 1.45 37.92
N PRO A 440 -3.29 0.41 38.02
CA PRO A 440 -2.31 0.09 36.97
C PRO A 440 -2.93 -0.13 35.58
N VAL A 441 -4.13 -0.71 35.52
CA VAL A 441 -4.86 -0.96 34.27
C VAL A 441 -5.28 0.34 33.62
N LEU A 442 -5.86 1.26 34.40
CA LEU A 442 -6.24 2.58 33.93
C LEU A 442 -5.02 3.38 33.46
N VAL A 443 -3.92 3.32 34.21
CA VAL A 443 -2.64 3.96 33.81
C VAL A 443 -2.16 3.38 32.48
N TYR A 444 -2.16 2.06 32.30
CA TYR A 444 -1.79 1.43 31.04
C TYR A 444 -2.69 1.85 29.88
N LEU A 445 -4.01 1.87 30.07
CA LEU A 445 -4.97 2.26 29.03
C LEU A 445 -4.77 3.72 28.60
N VAL A 446 -4.57 4.62 29.55
CA VAL A 446 -4.30 6.04 29.27
C VAL A 446 -2.97 6.21 28.53
N LEU A 447 -1.90 5.52 28.98
CA LEU A 447 -0.59 5.58 28.34
C LEU A 447 -0.63 5.00 26.93
N THR A 448 -1.27 3.85 26.72
CA THR A 448 -1.39 3.20 25.41
C THR A 448 -2.21 4.05 24.44
N SER A 449 -3.32 4.63 24.91
CA SER A 449 -4.12 5.56 24.10
C SER A 449 -3.30 6.81 23.74
N SER A 450 -2.60 7.42 24.70
CA SER A 450 -1.71 8.55 24.45
C SER A 450 -0.61 8.22 23.44
N LEU A 451 0.05 7.06 23.58
CA LEU A 451 1.10 6.59 22.67
C LEU A 451 0.58 6.35 21.26
N THR A 452 -0.62 5.76 21.14
CA THR A 452 -1.25 5.49 19.84
C THR A 452 -1.60 6.79 19.12
N ILE A 453 -2.18 7.77 19.84
CA ILE A 453 -2.52 9.09 19.29
C ILE A 453 -1.24 9.84 18.88
N GLN A 454 -0.24 9.89 19.76
CA GLN A 454 1.02 10.59 19.50
C GLN A 454 1.84 9.94 18.38
N SER A 455 1.70 8.63 18.19
CA SER A 455 2.41 7.88 17.14
C SER A 455 1.63 7.74 15.83
N GLY A 456 0.36 8.17 15.78
CA GLY A 456 -0.52 8.00 14.62
C GLY A 456 0.13 8.35 13.27
N PRO A 457 0.71 9.56 13.11
CA PRO A 457 1.45 9.96 11.90
C PRO A 457 2.65 9.08 11.58
N ARG A 458 3.36 8.69 12.63
CA ARG A 458 4.69 8.10 12.55
C ARG A 458 4.62 6.59 12.25
N ILE A 459 3.52 5.92 12.60
CA ILE A 459 3.36 4.48 12.34
C ILE A 459 3.36 4.15 10.83
N PRO A 460 2.51 4.78 9.99
CA PRO A 460 2.57 4.58 8.53
C PRO A 460 3.88 5.08 7.92
N GLN A 461 4.39 6.23 8.38
CA GLN A 461 5.70 6.75 7.93
C GLN A 461 6.83 5.75 8.19
N SER A 462 6.81 5.07 9.34
CA SER A 462 7.79 4.03 9.67
C SER A 462 7.74 2.85 8.70
N GLN A 463 6.55 2.45 8.25
CA GLN A 463 6.41 1.38 7.25
C GLN A 463 6.97 1.83 5.90
N ARG A 464 6.65 3.04 5.44
CA ARG A 464 7.20 3.62 4.20
C ARG A 464 8.71 3.77 4.26
N TRP A 465 9.25 4.20 5.40
CA TRP A 465 10.70 4.26 5.62
C TRP A 465 11.34 2.88 5.58
N ALA A 466 10.72 1.85 6.16
CA ALA A 466 11.22 0.48 6.11
C ALA A 466 11.26 -0.05 4.66
N GLU A 467 10.22 0.20 3.86
CA GLU A 467 10.20 -0.14 2.42
C GLU A 467 11.28 0.58 1.63
N LYS A 468 11.40 1.91 1.81
CA LYS A 468 12.44 2.73 1.18
C LYS A 468 13.84 2.27 1.55
N MET A 469 14.05 1.90 2.81
CA MET A 469 15.33 1.42 3.32
C MET A 469 15.68 0.04 2.75
N ASN A 470 14.70 -0.85 2.59
CA ASN A 470 14.90 -2.13 1.91
C ASN A 470 15.34 -1.95 0.46
N GLY A 471 14.72 -1.02 -0.28
CA GLY A 471 15.13 -0.70 -1.66
C GLY A 471 16.56 -0.16 -1.75
N GLU A 472 16.91 0.78 -0.87
CA GLU A 472 18.27 1.36 -0.83
C GLU A 472 19.33 0.37 -0.36
N ALA A 473 18.98 -0.54 0.54
CA ALA A 473 19.84 -1.66 0.92
C ALA A 473 20.11 -2.60 -0.26
N GLY A 474 19.08 -2.93 -1.04
CA GLY A 474 19.21 -3.71 -2.28
C GLY A 474 20.17 -3.04 -3.26
N ALA A 475 19.92 -1.77 -3.59
CA ALA A 475 20.77 -1.01 -4.51
C ALA A 475 22.22 -0.88 -4.01
N TYR A 476 22.44 -0.72 -2.71
CA TYR A 476 23.78 -0.70 -2.11
C TYR A 476 24.52 -2.04 -2.26
N LEU A 477 23.82 -3.16 -2.06
CA LEU A 477 24.38 -4.50 -2.20
C LEU A 477 24.70 -4.82 -3.66
N GLU A 478 23.80 -4.51 -4.58
CA GLU A 478 24.00 -4.67 -6.03
C GLU A 478 25.15 -3.77 -6.53
N GLY A 479 25.23 -2.54 -6.02
CA GLY A 479 26.28 -1.57 -6.35
C GLY A 479 27.64 -1.85 -5.71
N GLN A 480 27.79 -2.87 -4.85
CA GLN A 480 29.06 -3.16 -4.15
C GLN A 480 30.29 -3.24 -5.07
N PRO A 481 30.25 -3.94 -6.22
CA PRO A 481 31.40 -4.01 -7.12
C PRO A 481 31.82 -2.63 -7.63
N VAL A 482 30.85 -1.77 -7.95
CA VAL A 482 31.09 -0.40 -8.43
C VAL A 482 31.63 0.49 -7.31
N ILE A 483 31.02 0.46 -6.13
CA ILE A 483 31.41 1.29 -4.98
C ILE A 483 32.85 0.97 -4.52
N ARG A 484 33.25 -0.31 -4.57
CA ARG A 484 34.62 -0.74 -4.22
C ARG A 484 35.67 -0.26 -5.21
N VAL A 485 35.33 -0.20 -6.49
CA VAL A 485 36.25 0.22 -7.56
C VAL A 485 36.37 1.74 -7.64
N PHE A 486 35.26 2.48 -7.53
CA PHE A 486 35.22 3.94 -7.74
C PHE A 486 35.29 4.78 -6.46
N GLY A 487 35.45 4.16 -5.28
CA GLY A 487 36.00 4.82 -4.09
C GLY A 487 34.99 5.55 -3.18
N GLY A 488 34.30 4.78 -2.35
CA GLY A 488 33.98 5.19 -0.96
C GLY A 488 32.57 5.71 -0.67
N ALA A 489 32.29 5.95 0.61
CA ALA A 489 30.96 6.20 1.20
C ALA A 489 30.17 7.41 0.63
N ALA A 490 30.78 8.24 -0.21
CA ALA A 490 30.10 9.32 -0.95
C ALA A 490 29.38 8.85 -2.22
N ALA A 491 29.70 7.65 -2.73
CA ALA A 491 29.09 7.09 -3.95
C ALA A 491 27.71 6.45 -3.72
N SER A 492 27.27 6.30 -2.46
CA SER A 492 25.98 5.69 -2.14
C SER A 492 25.14 6.59 -1.24
N SER A 493 23.89 6.83 -1.64
CA SER A 493 22.86 7.48 -0.83
C SER A 493 22.48 6.69 0.41
N PHE A 494 22.88 5.41 0.50
CA PHE A 494 22.48 4.49 1.56
C PHE A 494 22.74 5.05 2.95
N ARG A 495 23.96 5.55 3.22
CA ARG A 495 24.30 6.08 4.55
C ARG A 495 23.45 7.30 4.91
N ARG A 496 23.31 8.25 3.98
CA ARG A 496 22.47 9.44 4.19
C ARG A 496 21.02 9.05 4.51
N ARG A 497 20.45 8.12 3.75
CA ARG A 497 19.07 7.68 3.98
C ARG A 497 18.89 6.84 5.23
N LEU A 498 19.91 6.05 5.58
CA LEU A 498 19.95 5.35 6.85
C LEU A 498 20.00 6.35 8.01
N ASP A 499 20.80 7.40 7.91
CA ASP A 499 20.87 8.48 8.90
C ASP A 499 19.50 9.19 9.02
N GLU A 500 18.85 9.54 7.91
CA GLU A 500 17.48 10.09 7.89
C GLU A 500 16.46 9.15 8.58
N TYR A 501 16.55 7.84 8.32
CA TYR A 501 15.67 6.84 8.92
C TYR A 501 15.94 6.69 10.43
N VAL A 502 17.21 6.65 10.84
CA VAL A 502 17.59 6.59 12.25
C VAL A 502 17.16 7.87 12.97
N GLU A 503 17.33 9.05 12.37
CA GLU A 503 16.86 10.31 12.94
C GLU A 503 15.33 10.34 13.08
N PHE A 504 14.61 9.82 12.09
CA PHE A 504 13.16 9.61 12.19
C PHE A 504 12.80 8.70 13.37
N LEU A 505 13.47 7.54 13.51
CA LEU A 505 13.21 6.61 14.61
C LEU A 505 13.58 7.22 15.96
N VAL A 506 14.69 7.95 16.05
CA VAL A 506 15.14 8.60 17.29
C VAL A 506 14.17 9.70 17.70
N SER A 507 13.80 10.59 16.78
CA SER A 507 12.84 11.68 17.04
C SER A 507 11.45 11.16 17.42
N TRP A 508 11.04 9.99 16.90
CA TRP A 508 9.78 9.36 17.26
C TRP A 508 9.86 8.55 18.57
N GLN A 509 10.86 7.70 18.76
CA GLN A 509 10.91 6.71 19.85
C GLN A 509 11.49 7.27 21.15
N ARG A 510 12.52 8.17 21.11
CA ARG A 510 13.13 8.70 22.34
C ARG A 510 12.14 9.49 23.21
N PRO A 511 11.33 10.42 22.68
CA PRO A 511 10.38 11.16 23.52
C PRO A 511 9.34 10.25 24.20
N LEU A 512 9.05 9.10 23.60
CA LEU A 512 8.10 8.12 24.11
C LEU A 512 8.71 7.14 25.12
N ALA A 513 10.04 7.11 25.26
CA ALA A 513 10.74 6.13 26.08
C ALA A 513 10.25 6.14 27.53
N GLY A 514 10.10 7.32 28.15
CA GLY A 514 9.60 7.45 29.52
C GLY A 514 8.19 6.86 29.70
N LYS A 515 7.26 7.17 28.78
CA LYS A 515 5.90 6.62 28.80
C LYS A 515 5.90 5.10 28.61
N LYS A 516 6.75 4.58 27.72
CA LYS A 516 6.90 3.13 27.48
C LYS A 516 7.51 2.40 28.67
N THR A 517 8.54 2.96 29.31
CA THR A 517 9.13 2.39 30.53
C THR A 517 8.14 2.40 31.69
N LEU A 518 7.36 3.47 31.85
CA LEU A 518 6.29 3.51 32.86
C LEU A 518 5.22 2.46 32.56
N MET A 519 4.79 2.34 31.30
CA MET A 519 3.84 1.33 30.84
C MET A 519 4.34 -0.10 31.13
N ASP A 520 5.62 -0.38 30.87
CA ASP A 520 6.25 -1.65 31.23
C ASP A 520 6.18 -1.87 32.75
N LEU A 521 6.66 -0.90 33.54
CA LEU A 521 6.70 -0.99 35.00
C LEU A 521 5.33 -1.27 35.63
N VAL A 522 4.26 -0.59 35.19
CA VAL A 522 2.91 -0.79 35.76
C VAL A 522 2.31 -2.15 35.40
N THR A 523 2.79 -2.81 34.34
CA THR A 523 2.31 -4.14 33.93
C THR A 523 3.12 -5.30 34.51
N ARG A 524 4.19 -5.04 35.27
CA ARG A 524 4.99 -6.11 35.87
C ARG A 524 4.24 -6.83 36.99
N PRO A 525 4.38 -8.17 37.11
CA PRO A 525 3.78 -8.93 38.21
C PRO A 525 4.16 -8.42 39.60
N SER A 526 5.39 -7.90 39.75
CA SER A 526 5.88 -7.33 41.01
C SER A 526 5.13 -6.10 41.46
N THR A 527 4.69 -5.23 40.53
CA THR A 527 3.91 -4.03 40.84
C THR A 527 2.53 -4.40 41.36
N PHE A 528 1.87 -5.37 40.71
CA PHE A 528 0.61 -5.93 41.19
C PHE A 528 0.78 -6.58 42.57
N LEU A 529 1.81 -7.41 42.75
CA LEU A 529 2.09 -8.05 44.04
C LEU A 529 2.27 -7.02 45.16
N TRP A 530 3.02 -5.95 44.92
CA TRP A 530 3.26 -4.90 45.91
C TRP A 530 1.96 -4.19 46.32
N LEU A 531 1.10 -3.85 45.35
CA LEU A 531 -0.20 -3.24 45.60
C LEU A 531 -1.15 -4.19 46.36
N ILE A 532 -1.18 -5.47 45.97
CA ILE A 532 -1.98 -6.51 46.63
C ILE A 532 -1.56 -6.66 48.09
N VAL A 533 -0.26 -6.81 48.35
CA VAL A 533 0.26 -7.00 49.70
C VAL A 533 0.02 -5.76 50.56
N LEU A 534 0.25 -4.56 50.04
CA LEU A 534 0.05 -3.32 50.79
C LEU A 534 -1.42 -3.12 51.16
N ALA A 535 -2.32 -3.15 50.18
CA ALA A 535 -3.76 -2.94 50.42
C ALA A 535 -4.37 -4.10 51.21
N GLY A 536 -4.01 -5.34 50.84
CA GLY A 536 -4.49 -6.56 51.47
C GLY A 536 -4.08 -6.67 52.94
N THR A 537 -2.82 -6.38 53.27
CA THR A 537 -2.34 -6.42 54.66
C THR A 537 -3.05 -5.38 55.51
N LEU A 538 -3.21 -4.15 55.02
CA LEU A 538 -3.91 -3.09 55.74
C LEU A 538 -5.38 -3.45 56.04
N LEU A 539 -6.10 -3.98 55.05
CA LEU A 539 -7.49 -4.41 55.23
C LEU A 539 -7.61 -5.62 56.17
N THR A 540 -6.62 -6.51 56.15
CA THR A 540 -6.57 -7.68 57.04
C THR A 540 -6.31 -7.27 58.49
N VAL A 541 -5.30 -6.43 58.76
CA VAL A 541 -4.95 -5.95 60.10
C VAL A 541 -6.05 -5.09 60.71
N THR A 542 -6.78 -4.33 59.88
CA THR A 542 -7.93 -3.53 60.34
C THR A 542 -9.22 -4.34 60.52
N GLY A 543 -9.17 -5.66 60.33
CA GLY A 543 -10.34 -6.56 60.48
C GLY A 543 -11.41 -6.35 59.42
N ARG A 544 -11.10 -5.67 58.32
CA ARG A 544 -12.05 -5.35 57.23
C ARG A 544 -12.10 -6.41 56.14
N MET A 545 -11.14 -7.33 56.10
CA MET A 545 -11.04 -8.42 55.14
C MET A 545 -10.47 -9.67 55.83
N ASP A 546 -11.04 -10.84 55.52
CA ASP A 546 -10.49 -12.12 55.93
C ASP A 546 -9.16 -12.39 55.19
N PRO A 547 -8.06 -12.80 55.88
CA PRO A 547 -6.81 -13.16 55.22
C PRO A 547 -6.97 -14.14 54.05
N VAL A 548 -7.94 -15.06 54.13
CA VAL A 548 -8.23 -16.06 53.09
C VAL A 548 -8.75 -15.41 51.80
N ASN A 549 -9.44 -14.26 51.91
CA ASN A 549 -9.90 -13.49 50.74
C ASN A 549 -8.75 -12.83 49.97
N LEU A 550 -7.52 -12.77 50.52
CA LEU A 550 -6.34 -12.24 49.83
C LEU A 550 -5.74 -13.23 48.83
N LEU A 551 -5.94 -14.54 49.02
CA LEU A 551 -5.35 -15.59 48.18
C LEU A 551 -5.72 -15.49 46.69
N PRO A 552 -7.00 -15.21 46.30
CA PRO A 552 -7.36 -14.93 44.91
C PRO A 552 -6.52 -13.84 44.27
N PHE A 553 -6.27 -12.75 45.00
CA PHE A 553 -5.51 -11.61 44.49
C PHE A 553 -4.04 -11.99 44.28
N LEU A 554 -3.43 -12.72 45.21
CA LEU A 554 -2.04 -13.16 45.08
C LEU A 554 -1.82 -14.09 43.88
N LEU A 555 -2.74 -15.04 43.66
CA LEU A 555 -2.62 -16.06 42.61
C LEU A 555 -3.00 -15.53 41.23
N LEU A 556 -4.09 -14.76 41.12
CA LEU A 556 -4.62 -14.31 39.84
C LEU A 556 -4.25 -12.85 39.52
N GLY A 557 -4.26 -11.98 40.53
CA GLY A 557 -4.01 -10.54 40.34
C GLY A 557 -2.60 -10.22 39.86
N THR A 558 -1.60 -11.05 40.21
CA THR A 558 -0.21 -10.88 39.75
C THR A 558 -0.02 -11.18 38.26
N THR A 559 -0.89 -12.00 37.66
CA THR A 559 -0.82 -12.35 36.23
C THR A 559 -1.49 -11.32 35.31
N PHE A 560 -2.20 -10.35 35.89
CA PHE A 560 -3.08 -9.44 35.16
C PHE A 560 -2.32 -8.57 34.14
N GLY A 561 -1.15 -8.05 34.51
CA GLY A 561 -0.36 -7.19 33.63
C GLY A 561 0.12 -7.87 32.34
N ALA A 562 0.48 -9.16 32.41
CA ALA A 562 0.85 -9.94 31.21
C ALA A 562 -0.34 -10.17 30.26
N ARG A 563 -1.56 -10.35 30.81
CA ARG A 563 -2.79 -10.50 30.02
C ARG A 563 -3.10 -9.23 29.21
N LEU A 564 -2.82 -8.07 29.79
CA LEU A 564 -3.04 -6.77 29.17
C LEU A 564 -2.13 -6.54 27.94
N LEU A 565 -0.86 -6.96 28.04
CA LEU A 565 0.09 -6.93 26.91
C LEU A 565 -0.37 -7.83 25.75
N GLY A 566 -1.01 -8.97 26.05
CA GLY A 566 -1.52 -9.91 25.04
C GLY A 566 -2.53 -9.28 24.06
N ILE A 567 -3.31 -8.29 24.49
CA ILE A 567 -4.30 -7.60 23.65
C ILE A 567 -3.59 -6.88 22.48
N ALA A 568 -2.46 -6.23 22.75
CA ALA A 568 -1.72 -5.49 21.74
C ALA A 568 -1.16 -6.41 20.66
N TYR A 569 -0.62 -7.57 21.04
CA TYR A 569 -0.09 -8.56 20.09
C TYR A 569 -1.18 -9.18 19.21
N GLY A 570 -2.34 -9.54 19.78
CA GLY A 570 -3.45 -10.10 19.02
C GLY A 570 -3.99 -9.13 17.95
N VAL A 571 -4.20 -7.86 18.31
CA VAL A 571 -4.66 -6.82 17.37
C VAL A 571 -3.63 -6.54 16.27
N GLY A 572 -2.34 -6.54 16.61
CA GLY A 572 -1.25 -6.38 15.65
C GLY A 572 -1.25 -7.48 14.59
N GLY A 573 -1.39 -8.75 15.00
CA GLY A 573 -1.44 -9.87 14.08
C GLY A 573 -2.69 -9.88 13.18
N ILE A 574 -3.84 -9.46 13.71
CA ILE A 574 -5.06 -9.29 12.88
C ILE A 574 -4.81 -8.25 11.78
N SER A 575 -4.24 -7.10 12.14
CA SER A 575 -3.97 -6.01 11.21
C SER A 575 -2.99 -6.43 10.10
N ALA A 576 -1.88 -7.07 10.47
CA ALA A 576 -0.89 -7.57 9.51
C ALA A 576 -1.48 -8.63 8.57
N GLY A 577 -2.25 -9.59 9.10
CA GLY A 577 -2.89 -10.62 8.28
C GLY A 577 -3.96 -10.07 7.34
N MET A 578 -4.70 -9.04 7.76
CA MET A 578 -5.68 -8.36 6.89
C MET A 578 -5.02 -7.64 5.71
N LEU A 579 -3.86 -7.01 5.93
CA LEU A 579 -3.07 -6.38 4.87
C LEU A 579 -2.53 -7.42 3.88
N ALA A 580 -1.99 -8.54 4.38
CA ALA A 580 -1.56 -9.66 3.56
C ALA A 580 -2.72 -10.24 2.73
N ALA A 581 -3.87 -10.48 3.36
CA ALA A 581 -5.08 -10.96 2.68
C ALA A 581 -5.54 -10.00 1.56
N ARG A 582 -5.40 -8.69 1.77
CA ARG A 582 -5.72 -7.68 0.76
C ARG A 582 -4.76 -7.75 -0.42
N ARG A 583 -3.45 -7.79 -0.19
CA ARG A 583 -2.44 -7.91 -1.26
C ARG A 583 -2.65 -9.16 -2.09
N LEU A 584 -2.85 -10.31 -1.44
CA LEU A 584 -3.09 -11.59 -2.09
C LEU A 584 -4.35 -11.57 -2.96
N GLN A 585 -5.45 -11.03 -2.46
CA GLN A 585 -6.68 -10.93 -3.25
C GLN A 585 -6.55 -9.92 -4.40
N ASN A 586 -5.88 -8.79 -4.19
CA ASN A 586 -5.61 -7.85 -5.28
C ASN A 586 -4.80 -8.53 -6.41
N THR A 587 -3.79 -9.33 -6.08
CA THR A 587 -3.04 -10.13 -7.07
C THR A 587 -3.93 -11.15 -7.79
N LEU A 588 -4.86 -11.79 -7.07
CA LEU A 588 -5.83 -12.70 -7.68
C LEU A 588 -6.84 -11.98 -8.60
N ASP A 589 -7.13 -10.72 -8.32
CA ASP A 589 -8.05 -9.87 -9.09
C ASP A 589 -7.37 -9.19 -10.29
N GLU A 590 -6.04 -9.23 -10.39
CA GLU A 590 -5.27 -8.67 -11.50
C GLU A 590 -5.72 -9.25 -12.85
N PRO A 591 -5.89 -8.46 -13.92
CA PRO A 591 -6.37 -8.99 -15.19
C PRO A 591 -5.43 -10.05 -15.78
N GLU A 592 -6.00 -11.16 -16.23
CA GLU A 592 -5.32 -12.20 -17.01
C GLU A 592 -5.37 -11.85 -18.51
N LEU A 593 -4.43 -12.38 -19.29
CA LEU A 593 -4.50 -12.31 -20.76
C LEU A 593 -5.64 -13.22 -21.24
N ALA A 594 -6.81 -12.63 -21.49
CA ALA A 594 -7.95 -13.36 -22.03
C ALA A 594 -7.68 -13.79 -23.48
N VAL A 595 -8.12 -15.00 -23.85
CA VAL A 595 -8.09 -15.45 -25.25
C VAL A 595 -9.38 -14.97 -25.91
N ALA A 596 -9.24 -14.06 -26.88
CA ALA A 596 -10.36 -13.56 -27.66
C ALA A 596 -10.85 -14.63 -28.67
N GLU A 597 -12.11 -14.54 -29.08
CA GLU A 597 -12.62 -15.33 -30.20
C GLU A 597 -11.81 -15.02 -31.47
N PRO A 598 -11.45 -16.04 -32.27
CA PRO A 598 -10.69 -15.83 -33.49
C PRO A 598 -11.53 -15.11 -34.54
N ASP A 599 -11.06 -13.93 -34.95
CA ASP A 599 -11.72 -13.09 -35.96
C ASP A 599 -11.53 -13.63 -37.39
N ARG A 600 -10.46 -14.43 -37.62
CA ARG A 600 -10.13 -15.07 -38.91
C ARG A 600 -9.38 -16.40 -38.73
N PRO A 601 -9.53 -17.35 -39.67
CA PRO A 601 -8.71 -18.56 -39.68
C PRO A 601 -7.23 -18.21 -39.88
N ALA A 602 -6.36 -18.94 -39.18
CA ALA A 602 -4.93 -18.78 -39.27
C ALA A 602 -4.40 -19.21 -40.65
N ASP A 603 -3.55 -18.39 -41.24
CA ASP A 603 -2.71 -18.77 -42.37
C ASP A 603 -1.38 -19.37 -41.87
N SER A 604 -0.71 -20.18 -42.69
CA SER A 604 0.60 -20.75 -42.38
C SER A 604 1.75 -19.75 -42.58
N SER A 605 1.46 -18.55 -43.08
CA SER A 605 2.48 -17.54 -43.32
C SER A 605 3.07 -16.97 -42.02
N ALA A 606 4.40 -16.83 -41.98
CA ALA A 606 5.12 -16.21 -40.87
C ALA A 606 5.09 -14.66 -40.92
N THR A 607 4.08 -14.07 -41.56
CA THR A 607 3.97 -12.62 -41.74
C THR A 607 3.49 -11.97 -40.45
N VAL A 608 4.19 -10.92 -39.99
CA VAL A 608 3.77 -10.13 -38.83
C VAL A 608 3.27 -8.76 -39.28
N VAL A 609 2.10 -8.36 -38.80
CA VAL A 609 1.48 -7.06 -39.11
C VAL A 609 1.09 -6.36 -37.81
N PHE A 610 1.64 -5.16 -37.60
CA PHE A 610 1.17 -4.17 -36.64
C PHE A 610 0.22 -3.23 -37.38
N ASP A 611 -1.01 -3.10 -36.91
CA ASP A 611 -2.08 -2.30 -37.51
C ASP A 611 -2.58 -1.25 -36.50
N ASP A 612 -2.25 0.02 -36.73
CA ASP A 612 -2.57 1.18 -35.87
C ASP A 612 -2.32 0.95 -34.36
N VAL A 613 -1.20 0.31 -34.03
CA VAL A 613 -0.92 -0.13 -32.66
C VAL A 613 -0.60 1.05 -31.76
N SER A 614 -1.32 1.16 -30.64
CA SER A 614 -1.01 2.10 -29.56
C SER A 614 -1.05 1.42 -28.20
N PHE A 615 -0.17 1.85 -27.30
CA PHE A 615 0.00 1.25 -25.98
C PHE A 615 0.71 2.20 -25.01
N GLY A 616 0.26 2.25 -23.76
CA GLY A 616 0.99 2.78 -22.61
C GLY A 616 0.94 1.82 -21.42
N TYR A 617 2.01 1.80 -20.60
CA TYR A 617 1.97 1.05 -19.32
C TYR A 617 1.02 1.69 -18.31
N ARG A 618 0.72 2.97 -18.49
CA ARG A 618 -0.27 3.73 -17.73
C ARG A 618 -1.28 4.33 -18.71
N PRO A 619 -2.58 4.39 -18.39
CA PRO A 619 -3.64 4.83 -19.31
C PRO A 619 -3.42 6.20 -19.97
N ASP A 620 -2.60 7.05 -19.37
CA ASP A 620 -2.41 8.45 -19.80
C ASP A 620 -0.98 8.77 -20.25
N VAL A 621 -0.09 7.77 -20.29
CA VAL A 621 1.30 7.94 -20.74
C VAL A 621 1.55 7.03 -21.94
N PRO A 622 1.24 7.49 -23.17
CA PRO A 622 1.37 6.68 -24.36
C PRO A 622 2.85 6.44 -24.69
N VAL A 623 3.24 5.17 -24.82
CA VAL A 623 4.60 4.75 -25.17
C VAL A 623 4.72 4.42 -26.65
N ILE A 624 3.70 3.78 -27.23
CA ILE A 624 3.57 3.46 -28.65
C ILE A 624 2.34 4.18 -29.20
N GLN A 625 2.46 4.81 -30.36
CA GLN A 625 1.43 5.69 -30.90
C GLN A 625 1.22 5.47 -32.40
N GLY A 626 0.12 4.81 -32.77
CA GLY A 626 -0.32 4.62 -34.16
C GLY A 626 0.70 3.90 -35.05
N VAL A 627 1.40 2.90 -34.51
CA VAL A 627 2.44 2.18 -35.25
C VAL A 627 1.82 1.18 -36.23
N THR A 628 2.10 1.36 -37.52
CA THR A 628 1.74 0.42 -38.59
C THR A 628 3.00 -0.11 -39.26
N LEU A 629 3.22 -1.43 -39.18
CA LEU A 629 4.46 -2.08 -39.63
C LEU A 629 4.18 -3.49 -40.14
N THR A 630 4.89 -3.92 -41.18
CA THR A 630 4.82 -5.29 -41.70
C THR A 630 6.20 -5.91 -41.77
N LEU A 631 6.36 -7.10 -41.19
CA LEU A 631 7.56 -7.92 -41.27
C LEU A 631 7.24 -9.06 -42.25
N ARG A 632 8.02 -9.13 -43.33
CA ARG A 632 7.79 -10.12 -44.39
C ARG A 632 8.41 -11.47 -43.98
N PRO A 633 7.81 -12.60 -44.41
CA PRO A 633 8.39 -13.92 -44.19
C PRO A 633 9.86 -14.00 -44.63
N GLY A 634 10.72 -14.54 -43.78
CA GLY A 634 12.14 -14.77 -44.09
C GLY A 634 13.02 -13.51 -44.11
N THR A 635 12.48 -12.35 -43.71
CA THR A 635 13.24 -11.09 -43.70
C THR A 635 13.64 -10.67 -42.28
N VAL A 636 14.74 -9.92 -42.18
CA VAL A 636 15.21 -9.31 -40.94
C VAL A 636 14.77 -7.84 -40.88
N THR A 637 13.95 -7.53 -39.88
CA THR A 637 13.54 -6.15 -39.55
C THR A 637 14.26 -5.67 -38.29
N ALA A 638 14.99 -4.56 -38.39
CA ALA A 638 15.68 -3.94 -37.27
C ALA A 638 14.91 -2.73 -36.72
N LEU A 639 14.73 -2.67 -35.40
CA LEU A 639 14.23 -1.50 -34.67
C LEU A 639 15.42 -0.69 -34.14
N VAL A 640 15.50 0.58 -34.54
CA VAL A 640 16.55 1.52 -34.10
C VAL A 640 15.92 2.83 -33.62
N GLY A 641 16.62 3.56 -32.76
CA GLY A 641 16.11 4.80 -32.17
C GLY A 641 16.77 5.11 -30.83
N PRO A 642 16.64 6.35 -30.32
CA PRO A 642 17.19 6.75 -29.03
C PRO A 642 16.63 5.92 -27.87
N SER A 643 17.23 5.99 -26.69
CA SER A 643 16.62 5.42 -25.48
C SER A 643 15.25 6.05 -25.22
N GLY A 644 14.28 5.25 -24.77
CA GLY A 644 12.90 5.71 -24.56
C GLY A 644 12.05 5.88 -25.84
N SER A 645 12.56 5.51 -27.02
CA SER A 645 11.78 5.56 -28.28
C SER A 645 10.66 4.52 -28.39
N GLY A 646 10.62 3.51 -27.52
CA GLY A 646 9.62 2.44 -27.53
C GLY A 646 10.04 1.12 -28.20
N LYS A 647 11.32 0.95 -28.60
CA LYS A 647 11.82 -0.28 -29.26
C LYS A 647 11.49 -1.57 -28.48
N SER A 648 11.94 -1.64 -27.22
CA SER A 648 11.74 -2.81 -26.36
C SER A 648 10.26 -3.06 -26.09
N THR A 649 9.48 -2.00 -25.90
CA THR A 649 8.02 -2.09 -25.74
C THR A 649 7.35 -2.67 -26.98
N LEU A 650 7.70 -2.21 -28.18
CA LEU A 650 7.09 -2.73 -29.43
C LEU A 650 7.41 -4.22 -29.65
N ALA A 651 8.62 -4.66 -29.33
CA ALA A 651 9.00 -6.07 -29.39
C ALA A 651 8.27 -6.90 -28.32
N ALA A 652 8.16 -6.38 -27.09
CA ALA A 652 7.44 -7.04 -26.00
C ALA A 652 5.93 -7.21 -26.32
N LEU A 653 5.32 -6.25 -27.02
CA LEU A 653 3.94 -6.36 -27.50
C LEU A 653 3.76 -7.48 -28.53
N LEU A 654 4.74 -7.70 -29.43
CA LEU A 654 4.70 -8.83 -30.36
C LEU A 654 4.79 -10.19 -29.65
N ALA A 655 5.57 -10.27 -28.57
CA ALA A 655 5.60 -11.43 -27.69
C ALA A 655 4.39 -11.50 -26.73
N ARG A 656 3.43 -10.57 -26.84
CA ARG A 656 2.25 -10.45 -25.97
C ARG A 656 2.58 -10.39 -24.48
N PHE A 657 3.68 -9.71 -24.11
CA PHE A 657 4.00 -9.44 -22.70
C PHE A 657 2.97 -8.50 -22.07
N HIS A 658 2.31 -7.70 -22.92
CA HIS A 658 1.10 -6.92 -22.64
C HIS A 658 0.19 -6.98 -23.87
N ASP A 659 -1.11 -6.77 -23.66
CA ASP A 659 -2.05 -6.55 -24.76
C ASP A 659 -2.01 -5.08 -25.21
N VAL A 660 -2.27 -4.84 -26.49
CA VAL A 660 -2.36 -3.48 -27.06
C VAL A 660 -3.66 -2.79 -26.61
N GLU A 661 -3.60 -1.47 -26.37
CA GLU A 661 -4.78 -0.69 -26.00
C GLU A 661 -5.65 -0.34 -27.22
N ARG A 662 -5.01 -0.07 -28.36
CA ARG A 662 -5.65 0.20 -29.65
C ARG A 662 -4.87 -0.48 -30.78
N GLY A 663 -5.59 -0.85 -31.83
CA GLY A 663 -5.04 -1.54 -32.99
C GLY A 663 -5.00 -3.05 -32.81
N ALA A 664 -4.18 -3.71 -33.63
CA ALA A 664 -4.00 -5.16 -33.61
C ALA A 664 -2.57 -5.55 -34.01
N ILE A 665 -2.08 -6.65 -33.44
CA ILE A 665 -0.86 -7.34 -33.90
C ILE A 665 -1.28 -8.71 -34.41
N ARG A 666 -0.95 -9.02 -35.66
CA ARG A 666 -1.35 -10.25 -36.34
C ARG A 666 -0.12 -11.06 -36.77
N VAL A 667 -0.16 -12.36 -36.55
CA VAL A 667 0.86 -13.32 -37.03
C VAL A 667 0.15 -14.36 -37.90
N GLY A 668 0.51 -14.43 -39.18
CA GLY A 668 -0.19 -15.28 -40.15
C GLY A 668 -1.67 -14.90 -40.30
N GLY A 669 -1.99 -13.60 -40.22
CA GLY A 669 -3.34 -13.07 -40.34
C GLY A 669 -4.23 -13.15 -39.09
N GLN A 670 -3.89 -14.02 -38.13
CA GLN A 670 -4.59 -14.17 -36.86
C GLN A 670 -4.06 -13.16 -35.82
N ASP A 671 -4.97 -12.49 -35.09
CA ASP A 671 -4.59 -11.58 -34.00
C ASP A 671 -4.02 -12.37 -32.82
N ILE A 672 -2.87 -11.92 -32.28
CA ILE A 672 -2.20 -12.58 -31.14
C ILE A 672 -3.08 -12.66 -29.89
N ARG A 673 -4.08 -11.77 -29.76
CA ARG A 673 -5.07 -11.80 -28.67
C ARG A 673 -6.01 -13.00 -28.73
N SER A 674 -6.22 -13.53 -29.93
CA SER A 674 -7.03 -14.73 -30.18
C SER A 674 -6.22 -16.03 -30.16
N MET A 675 -4.92 -15.97 -29.84
CA MET A 675 -4.07 -17.14 -29.68
C MET A 675 -3.92 -17.49 -28.20
N THR A 676 -3.88 -18.78 -27.90
CA THR A 676 -3.40 -19.27 -26.61
C THR A 676 -1.89 -19.02 -26.47
N ALA A 677 -1.37 -19.08 -25.23
CA ALA A 677 0.08 -18.93 -25.00
C ALA A 677 0.89 -20.02 -25.73
N GLU A 678 0.36 -21.25 -25.78
CA GLU A 678 0.99 -22.37 -26.48
C GLU A 678 1.08 -22.11 -27.99
N GLU A 679 -0.02 -21.69 -28.63
CA GLU A 679 -0.04 -21.36 -30.06
C GLU A 679 0.85 -20.15 -30.39
N LEU A 680 0.84 -19.12 -29.56
CA LEU A 680 1.64 -17.93 -29.77
C LEU A 680 3.13 -18.24 -29.66
N TYR A 681 3.57 -18.91 -28.61
CA TYR A 681 4.99 -19.18 -28.38
C TYR A 681 5.55 -20.34 -29.22
N ALA A 682 4.68 -21.18 -29.81
CA ALA A 682 5.07 -22.06 -30.90
C ALA A 682 5.38 -21.29 -32.20
N LYS A 683 4.74 -20.13 -32.41
CA LYS A 683 4.93 -19.27 -33.59
C LYS A 683 6.00 -18.19 -33.39
N VAL A 684 6.09 -17.62 -32.20
CA VAL A 684 6.91 -16.46 -31.85
C VAL A 684 7.88 -16.84 -30.73
N GLY A 685 9.15 -17.04 -31.09
CA GLY A 685 10.24 -17.20 -30.14
C GLY A 685 10.93 -15.89 -29.83
N PHE A 686 11.61 -15.82 -28.69
CA PHE A 686 12.37 -14.64 -28.30
C PHE A 686 13.67 -15.00 -27.56
N VAL A 687 14.69 -14.18 -27.76
CA VAL A 687 15.94 -14.20 -26.98
C VAL A 687 16.11 -12.81 -26.38
N LEU A 688 15.95 -12.73 -25.06
CA LEU A 688 16.04 -11.48 -24.31
C LEU A 688 17.49 -11.17 -23.90
N GLN A 689 17.74 -9.90 -23.56
CA GLN A 689 19.04 -9.45 -23.06
C GLN A 689 19.45 -10.15 -21.76
N GLU A 690 18.52 -10.27 -20.80
CA GLU A 690 18.73 -11.01 -19.57
C GLU A 690 18.31 -12.47 -19.73
N THR A 691 19.29 -13.37 -19.61
CA THR A 691 19.09 -14.80 -19.83
C THR A 691 18.58 -15.48 -18.56
N GLN A 692 17.43 -16.15 -18.67
CA GLN A 692 16.86 -16.94 -17.58
C GLN A 692 17.08 -18.44 -17.80
N LEU A 693 17.76 -19.05 -16.83
CA LEU A 693 18.01 -20.49 -16.77
C LEU A 693 17.22 -21.06 -15.60
N VAL A 694 16.53 -22.16 -15.85
CA VAL A 694 15.75 -22.85 -14.82
C VAL A 694 16.66 -23.78 -14.02
N HIS A 695 16.29 -24.04 -12.77
CA HIS A 695 17.01 -25.02 -11.96
C HIS A 695 16.79 -26.43 -12.53
N GLY A 696 17.79 -26.96 -13.20
CA GLY A 696 17.74 -28.23 -13.94
C GLY A 696 19.05 -28.48 -14.68
N SER A 697 19.18 -29.62 -15.35
CA SER A 697 20.40 -29.91 -16.12
C SER A 697 20.56 -28.95 -17.32
N ILE A 698 21.75 -28.92 -17.92
CA ILE A 698 21.98 -28.24 -19.19
C ILE A 698 21.08 -28.82 -20.28
N ALA A 699 20.92 -30.15 -20.32
CA ALA A 699 20.00 -30.83 -21.24
C ALA A 699 18.57 -30.33 -21.07
N ASP A 700 18.05 -30.29 -19.83
CA ASP A 700 16.69 -29.82 -19.54
C ASP A 700 16.51 -28.35 -19.94
N ASN A 701 17.52 -27.52 -19.71
CA ASN A 701 17.47 -26.11 -20.07
C ASN A 701 17.45 -25.90 -21.60
N ILE A 702 18.13 -26.73 -22.39
CA ILE A 702 18.08 -26.66 -23.86
C ILE A 702 16.74 -27.22 -24.36
N ALA A 703 16.28 -28.34 -23.80
CA ALA A 703 15.04 -29.03 -24.14
C ALA A 703 13.76 -28.35 -23.59
N LEU A 704 13.89 -27.23 -22.87
CA LEU A 704 12.76 -26.61 -22.15
C LEU A 704 11.54 -26.33 -23.02
N ALA A 705 11.74 -25.98 -24.30
CA ALA A 705 10.65 -25.73 -25.24
C ALA A 705 10.10 -27.00 -25.91
N VAL A 706 10.88 -28.08 -25.93
CA VAL A 706 10.54 -29.37 -26.56
C VAL A 706 11.05 -30.52 -25.67
N PRO A 707 10.35 -30.82 -24.56
CA PRO A 707 10.87 -31.75 -23.54
C PRO A 707 11.13 -33.17 -24.05
N ASP A 708 10.33 -33.64 -25.01
CA ASP A 708 10.42 -35.00 -25.58
C ASP A 708 11.50 -35.13 -26.68
N THR A 709 12.42 -34.17 -26.78
CA THR A 709 13.49 -34.17 -27.77
C THR A 709 14.53 -35.26 -27.50
N THR A 710 15.18 -35.76 -28.55
CA THR A 710 16.30 -36.70 -28.39
C THR A 710 17.59 -36.00 -27.95
N ALA A 711 18.47 -36.75 -27.27
CA ALA A 711 19.81 -36.27 -26.91
C ALA A 711 20.63 -35.80 -28.13
N ALA A 712 20.44 -36.44 -29.30
CA ALA A 712 21.10 -36.06 -30.54
C ALA A 712 20.66 -34.67 -31.02
N GLN A 713 19.36 -34.35 -30.93
CA GLN A 713 18.82 -33.02 -31.26
C GLN A 713 19.30 -31.94 -30.29
N ILE A 714 19.38 -32.26 -28.98
CA ILE A 714 19.95 -31.35 -27.97
C ILE A 714 21.41 -31.01 -28.31
N GLN A 715 22.22 -32.03 -28.63
CA GLN A 715 23.61 -31.82 -29.00
C GLN A 715 23.75 -31.01 -30.29
N GLU A 716 22.90 -31.26 -31.29
CA GLU A 716 22.92 -30.53 -32.54
C GLU A 716 22.55 -29.05 -32.34
N ALA A 717 21.52 -28.76 -31.55
CA ALA A 717 21.17 -27.39 -31.17
C ALA A 717 22.33 -26.70 -30.44
N ALA A 718 23.00 -27.39 -29.52
CA ALA A 718 24.17 -26.88 -28.81
C ALA A 718 25.39 -26.62 -29.72
N ARG A 719 25.60 -27.45 -30.75
CA ARG A 719 26.66 -27.23 -31.75
C ARG A 719 26.34 -26.00 -32.60
N LYS A 720 25.11 -25.90 -33.10
CA LYS A 720 24.65 -24.72 -33.84
C LYS A 720 24.80 -23.44 -33.02
N ALA A 721 24.53 -23.51 -31.71
CA ALA A 721 24.69 -22.39 -30.78
C ALA A 721 26.13 -22.16 -30.27
N GLN A 722 27.13 -22.92 -30.72
CA GLN A 722 28.53 -22.76 -30.31
C GLN A 722 28.76 -22.91 -28.78
N ILE A 723 28.05 -23.86 -28.15
CA ILE A 723 28.19 -24.14 -26.71
C ILE A 723 28.52 -25.61 -26.39
N HIS A 724 28.40 -26.53 -27.37
CA HIS A 724 28.69 -27.96 -27.19
C HIS A 724 30.06 -28.22 -26.54
N ASP A 725 31.14 -27.64 -27.07
CA ASP A 725 32.50 -27.88 -26.58
C ASP A 725 32.74 -27.31 -25.17
N ARG A 726 31.95 -26.32 -24.77
CA ARG A 726 31.97 -25.83 -23.39
C ARG A 726 31.26 -26.79 -22.45
N ILE A 727 30.09 -27.30 -22.88
CA ILE A 727 29.29 -28.26 -22.11
C ILE A 727 30.08 -29.54 -21.86
N THR A 728 30.72 -30.11 -22.89
CA THR A 728 31.52 -31.34 -22.76
C THR A 728 32.77 -31.19 -21.89
N ARG A 729 33.24 -29.95 -21.65
CA ARG A 729 34.33 -29.64 -20.72
C ARG A 729 33.88 -29.49 -19.27
N LEU A 730 32.57 -29.46 -18.99
CA LEU A 730 32.07 -29.47 -17.62
C LEU A 730 32.20 -30.89 -17.04
N PRO A 731 32.40 -31.03 -15.72
CA PRO A 731 32.58 -32.34 -15.08
C PRO A 731 31.48 -33.35 -15.41
N ASP A 732 30.22 -32.88 -15.44
CA ASP A 732 29.03 -33.71 -15.67
C ASP A 732 28.44 -33.51 -17.07
N GLY A 733 29.15 -32.85 -17.99
CA GLY A 733 28.69 -32.63 -19.35
C GLY A 733 27.30 -31.96 -19.41
N TYR A 734 26.39 -32.58 -20.18
CA TYR A 734 25.00 -32.14 -20.33
C TYR A 734 24.13 -32.33 -19.07
N ASP A 735 24.55 -33.20 -18.15
CA ASP A 735 23.83 -33.47 -16.90
C ASP A 735 24.21 -32.48 -15.80
N THR A 736 25.14 -31.56 -16.07
CA THR A 736 25.52 -30.49 -15.13
C THR A 736 24.29 -29.70 -14.71
N VAL A 737 23.98 -29.71 -13.43
CA VAL A 737 22.82 -29.00 -12.86
C VAL A 737 23.13 -27.51 -12.74
N LEU A 738 22.28 -26.70 -13.36
CA LEU A 738 22.35 -25.25 -13.30
C LEU A 738 21.54 -24.74 -12.10
N GLY A 739 22.16 -23.91 -11.25
CA GLY A 739 21.51 -23.29 -10.08
C GLY A 739 21.80 -21.79 -9.98
N ALA A 740 21.57 -21.16 -8.81
CA ALA A 740 21.77 -19.72 -8.62
C ALA A 740 23.24 -19.24 -8.75
N GLY A 741 24.21 -20.17 -8.77
CA GLY A 741 25.64 -19.89 -8.85
C GLY A 741 26.35 -20.75 -9.89
N THR A 742 25.84 -20.82 -11.13
CA THR A 742 26.53 -21.56 -12.21
C THR A 742 27.87 -20.92 -12.55
N GLY A 743 28.91 -21.73 -12.74
CA GLY A 743 30.21 -21.31 -13.28
C GLY A 743 30.21 -20.98 -14.79
N LEU A 744 29.06 -20.55 -15.33
CA LEU A 744 28.91 -20.15 -16.73
C LEU A 744 29.06 -18.63 -16.85
N SER A 745 29.85 -18.19 -17.84
CA SER A 745 29.96 -16.76 -18.17
C SER A 745 28.63 -16.21 -18.72
N GLY A 746 28.50 -14.87 -18.81
CA GLY A 746 27.32 -14.25 -19.43
C GLY A 746 27.09 -14.73 -20.87
N GLY A 747 28.15 -14.75 -21.68
CA GLY A 747 28.09 -15.23 -23.07
C GLY A 747 27.75 -16.72 -23.18
N GLU A 748 28.23 -17.55 -22.27
CA GLU A 748 27.89 -18.99 -22.24
C GLU A 748 26.41 -19.22 -21.93
N ARG A 749 25.86 -18.49 -20.95
CA ARG A 749 24.42 -18.53 -20.63
C ARG A 749 23.56 -18.10 -21.82
N GLN A 750 24.00 -17.06 -22.53
CA GLN A 750 23.33 -16.60 -23.74
C GLN A 750 23.34 -17.63 -24.86
N ARG A 751 24.49 -18.26 -25.16
CA ARG A 751 24.54 -19.34 -26.15
C ARG A 751 23.67 -20.54 -25.76
N LEU A 752 23.52 -20.82 -24.47
CA LEU A 752 22.60 -21.87 -24.00
C LEU A 752 21.12 -21.50 -24.27
N THR A 753 20.72 -20.24 -24.07
CA THR A 753 19.37 -19.78 -24.46
C THR A 753 19.17 -19.74 -25.98
N ILE A 754 20.23 -19.46 -26.76
CA ILE A 754 20.18 -19.55 -28.22
C ILE A 754 19.99 -21.00 -28.65
N ALA A 755 20.66 -21.98 -28.02
CA ALA A 755 20.43 -23.40 -28.28
C ALA A 755 18.96 -23.79 -28.03
N ARG A 756 18.36 -23.30 -26.94
CA ARG A 756 16.92 -23.46 -26.64
C ARG A 756 16.04 -22.89 -27.77
N ALA A 757 16.33 -21.68 -28.24
CA ALA A 757 15.58 -21.04 -29.32
C ALA A 757 15.76 -21.74 -30.69
N ILE A 758 16.95 -22.26 -30.96
CA ILE A 758 17.22 -23.07 -32.17
C ILE A 758 16.37 -24.34 -32.13
N LEU A 759 16.32 -25.03 -30.98
CA LEU A 759 15.55 -26.26 -30.83
C LEU A 759 14.03 -26.01 -30.92
N ALA A 760 13.54 -24.90 -30.39
CA ALA A 760 12.12 -24.52 -30.48
C ALA A 760 11.64 -24.23 -31.92
N ASP A 761 12.56 -23.88 -32.81
CA ASP A 761 12.32 -23.70 -34.25
C ASP A 761 11.12 -22.81 -34.66
N THR A 762 10.87 -21.73 -33.90
CA THR A 762 9.75 -20.82 -34.18
C THR A 762 9.91 -20.03 -35.49
N PRO A 763 8.85 -19.84 -36.29
CA PRO A 763 8.89 -19.12 -37.57
C PRO A 763 9.10 -17.60 -37.44
N VAL A 764 8.67 -17.00 -36.32
CA VAL A 764 8.94 -15.61 -35.96
C VAL A 764 9.91 -15.59 -34.79
N LEU A 765 10.89 -14.70 -34.83
CA LEU A 765 11.93 -14.58 -33.80
C LEU A 765 12.15 -13.12 -33.40
N ILE A 766 12.15 -12.86 -32.10
CA ILE A 766 12.48 -11.55 -31.52
C ILE A 766 13.87 -11.65 -30.86
N LEU A 767 14.76 -10.73 -31.20
CA LEU A 767 16.11 -10.66 -30.65
C LEU A 767 16.32 -9.30 -29.97
N ASP A 768 16.60 -9.32 -28.67
CA ASP A 768 17.06 -8.14 -27.94
C ASP A 768 18.57 -8.19 -27.73
N GLU A 769 19.23 -7.05 -27.93
CA GLU A 769 20.64 -6.90 -28.26
C GLU A 769 21.62 -7.86 -27.57
N ALA A 770 22.25 -8.72 -28.38
CA ALA A 770 22.86 -9.96 -27.92
C ALA A 770 24.40 -9.92 -27.74
N THR A 771 25.02 -8.75 -27.57
CA THR A 771 26.49 -8.65 -27.47
C THR A 771 27.03 -7.74 -26.35
N ALA A 772 26.18 -7.21 -25.47
CA ALA A 772 26.58 -6.14 -24.54
C ALA A 772 27.51 -6.56 -23.38
N PHE A 773 27.70 -7.87 -23.11
CA PHE A 773 28.40 -8.35 -21.90
C PHE A 773 29.35 -9.54 -22.13
N ALA A 774 29.74 -9.80 -23.38
CA ALA A 774 30.64 -10.90 -23.70
C ALA A 774 32.09 -10.41 -23.81
N ASP A 775 33.04 -11.20 -23.30
CA ASP A 775 34.43 -11.12 -23.76
C ASP A 775 34.48 -11.23 -25.30
N PRO A 776 35.48 -10.62 -25.98
CA PRO A 776 35.49 -10.58 -27.46
C PRO A 776 35.38 -11.95 -28.14
N GLU A 777 35.91 -13.00 -27.52
CA GLU A 777 35.80 -14.39 -28.00
C GLU A 777 34.36 -14.91 -27.86
N SER A 778 33.73 -14.70 -26.70
CA SER A 778 32.31 -15.02 -26.49
C SER A 778 31.38 -14.21 -27.41
N GLU A 779 31.68 -12.94 -27.70
CA GLU A 779 30.91 -12.09 -28.61
C GLU A 779 30.89 -12.70 -30.02
N TYR A 780 32.05 -13.14 -30.51
CA TYR A 780 32.17 -13.82 -31.80
C TYR A 780 31.32 -15.09 -31.86
N HIS A 781 31.40 -15.95 -30.85
CA HIS A 781 30.61 -17.18 -30.80
C HIS A 781 29.10 -16.93 -30.69
N VAL A 782 28.69 -15.92 -29.92
CA VAL A 782 27.28 -15.50 -29.82
C VAL A 782 26.78 -15.00 -31.18
N GLN A 783 27.55 -14.15 -31.87
CA GLN A 783 27.17 -13.66 -33.19
C GLN A 783 27.04 -14.80 -34.22
N GLN A 784 27.94 -15.78 -34.21
CA GLN A 784 27.81 -16.97 -35.06
C GLN A 784 26.52 -17.75 -34.76
N ALA A 785 26.20 -17.93 -33.48
CA ALA A 785 25.00 -18.63 -33.04
C ALA A 785 23.73 -17.90 -33.51
N LEU A 786 23.68 -16.57 -33.37
CA LEU A 786 22.57 -15.73 -33.85
C LEU A 786 22.43 -15.78 -35.37
N ASN A 787 23.54 -15.68 -36.11
CA ASN A 787 23.53 -15.77 -37.57
C ASN A 787 22.95 -17.10 -38.08
N ARG A 788 23.10 -18.19 -37.31
CA ARG A 788 22.47 -19.49 -37.63
C ARG A 788 21.01 -19.52 -37.22
N LEU A 789 20.67 -18.96 -36.05
CA LEU A 789 19.30 -18.88 -35.55
C LEU A 789 18.39 -18.02 -36.44
N MET A 790 18.90 -16.95 -37.05
CA MET A 790 18.12 -16.03 -37.88
C MET A 790 17.75 -16.55 -39.28
N ARG A 791 18.35 -17.66 -39.74
CA ARG A 791 18.10 -18.16 -41.10
C ARG A 791 16.68 -18.69 -41.26
N ASP A 792 16.10 -18.44 -42.43
CA ASP A 792 14.80 -18.96 -42.86
C ASP A 792 13.61 -18.58 -41.96
N ARG A 793 13.70 -17.44 -41.25
CA ARG A 793 12.70 -16.97 -40.29
C ARG A 793 12.39 -15.49 -40.46
N THR A 794 11.21 -15.08 -39.98
CA THR A 794 10.88 -13.66 -39.83
C THR A 794 11.51 -13.15 -38.55
N VAL A 795 12.46 -12.22 -38.64
CA VAL A 795 13.23 -11.76 -37.48
C VAL A 795 12.94 -10.29 -37.17
N LEU A 796 12.62 -9.99 -35.91
CA LEU A 796 12.59 -8.64 -35.36
C LEU A 796 13.78 -8.45 -34.41
N VAL A 797 14.71 -7.57 -34.77
CA VAL A 797 15.91 -7.29 -33.96
C VAL A 797 15.81 -5.90 -33.33
N ILE A 798 16.01 -5.80 -32.03
CA ILE A 798 16.27 -4.52 -31.37
C ILE A 798 17.77 -4.26 -31.41
N ALA A 799 18.18 -3.15 -32.02
CA ALA A 799 19.59 -2.79 -32.10
C ALA A 799 19.89 -1.52 -31.30
N HIS A 800 20.91 -1.58 -30.43
CA HIS A 800 21.52 -0.39 -29.84
C HIS A 800 22.86 -0.06 -30.53
N ARG A 801 23.53 -1.05 -31.10
CA ARG A 801 24.67 -0.90 -32.02
C ARG A 801 24.20 -0.92 -33.47
N LEU A 802 24.15 0.25 -34.12
CA LEU A 802 23.65 0.33 -35.50
C LEU A 802 24.46 -0.52 -36.50
N HIS A 803 25.74 -0.80 -36.25
CA HIS A 803 26.59 -1.56 -37.16
C HIS A 803 26.17 -3.05 -37.26
N THR A 804 25.44 -3.59 -36.29
CA THR A 804 24.98 -4.98 -36.32
C THR A 804 23.77 -5.19 -37.23
N VAL A 805 23.12 -4.10 -37.66
CA VAL A 805 21.89 -4.13 -38.47
C VAL A 805 22.02 -3.51 -39.85
N THR A 806 23.24 -3.25 -40.32
CA THR A 806 23.46 -2.71 -41.67
C THR A 806 23.01 -3.67 -42.77
N GLY A 807 23.00 -4.97 -42.49
CA GLY A 807 22.52 -6.03 -43.39
C GLY A 807 21.05 -6.38 -43.22
N ALA A 808 20.27 -5.64 -42.43
CA ALA A 808 18.84 -5.91 -42.28
C ALA A 808 18.08 -5.55 -43.58
N ASP A 809 17.16 -6.40 -43.99
CA ASP A 809 16.28 -6.16 -45.15
C ASP A 809 15.40 -4.92 -44.97
N GLN A 810 15.12 -4.58 -43.71
CA GLN A 810 14.31 -3.44 -43.34
C GLN A 810 14.77 -2.85 -42.00
N ILE A 811 14.99 -1.55 -41.96
CA ILE A 811 15.28 -0.79 -40.73
C ILE A 811 14.12 0.15 -40.47
N VAL A 812 13.64 0.16 -39.23
CA VAL A 812 12.55 1.02 -38.74
C VAL A 812 13.10 1.90 -37.62
N VAL A 813 13.07 3.21 -37.84
CA VAL A 813 13.52 4.20 -36.87
C VAL A 813 12.33 4.64 -36.02
N LEU A 814 12.38 4.36 -34.72
CA LEU A 814 11.40 4.84 -33.75
C LEU A 814 11.88 6.12 -33.08
N ASP A 815 10.97 7.08 -32.94
CA ASP A 815 11.18 8.32 -32.21
C ASP A 815 9.90 8.69 -31.44
N HIS A 816 10.00 8.87 -30.13
CA HIS A 816 8.87 9.17 -29.25
C HIS A 816 7.62 8.29 -29.48
N GLY A 817 7.82 6.97 -29.66
CA GLY A 817 6.73 6.01 -29.81
C GLY A 817 6.13 5.91 -31.21
N ARG A 818 6.66 6.64 -32.21
CA ARG A 818 6.19 6.64 -33.60
C ARG A 818 7.29 6.18 -34.56
N ILE A 819 6.90 5.65 -35.71
CA ILE A 819 7.84 5.39 -36.81
C ILE A 819 8.20 6.73 -37.46
N ALA A 820 9.48 7.11 -37.35
CA ALA A 820 10.02 8.31 -37.99
C ALA A 820 10.50 8.03 -39.42
N GLU A 821 11.15 6.88 -39.64
CA GLU A 821 11.72 6.50 -40.94
C GLU A 821 11.69 4.97 -41.13
N ARG A 822 11.66 4.52 -42.38
CA ARG A 822 11.72 3.11 -42.77
C ARG A 822 12.45 2.96 -44.10
N GLY A 823 13.35 1.98 -44.21
CA GLY A 823 14.10 1.69 -45.43
C GLY A 823 15.29 0.77 -45.18
N THR A 824 16.13 0.56 -46.18
CA THR A 824 17.43 -0.12 -46.01
C THR A 824 18.47 0.82 -45.41
N HIS A 825 19.63 0.28 -45.00
CA HIS A 825 20.74 1.07 -44.46
C HIS A 825 21.14 2.23 -45.38
N ASP A 826 21.36 1.94 -46.67
CA ASP A 826 21.85 2.91 -47.64
C ASP A 826 20.79 3.96 -47.98
N GLU A 827 19.52 3.55 -48.09
CA GLU A 827 18.38 4.46 -48.30
C GLU A 827 18.26 5.48 -47.16
N LEU A 828 18.33 5.01 -45.91
CA LEU A 828 18.21 5.86 -44.73
C LEU A 828 19.42 6.78 -44.53
N LEU A 829 20.63 6.36 -44.94
CA LEU A 829 21.81 7.23 -44.96
C LEU A 829 21.72 8.31 -46.04
N ALA A 830 21.20 7.97 -47.21
CA ALA A 830 21.00 8.90 -48.32
C ALA A 830 19.90 9.93 -48.00
N ALA A 831 18.82 9.52 -47.33
CA ALA A 831 17.71 10.38 -46.93
C ALA A 831 18.09 11.50 -45.96
N GLY A 832 19.22 11.38 -45.25
CA GLY A 832 19.77 12.47 -44.43
C GLY A 832 19.02 12.78 -43.14
N GLY A 833 18.06 11.94 -42.72
CA GLY A 833 17.22 12.23 -41.56
C GLY A 833 17.70 11.64 -40.23
N ARG A 834 16.79 11.09 -39.41
CA ARG A 834 17.05 10.68 -38.01
C ARG A 834 18.06 9.54 -37.94
N TYR A 835 17.97 8.54 -38.81
CA TYR A 835 18.90 7.43 -38.90
C TYR A 835 20.34 7.88 -39.10
N ARG A 836 20.59 8.78 -40.06
CA ARG A 836 21.94 9.30 -40.34
C ARG A 836 22.54 10.03 -39.14
N ARG A 837 21.72 10.78 -38.40
CA ARG A 837 22.16 11.45 -37.16
C ARG A 837 22.57 10.44 -36.09
N LEU A 838 21.78 9.37 -35.90
CA LEU A 838 22.12 8.28 -34.99
C LEU A 838 23.41 7.56 -35.41
N TRP A 839 23.54 7.26 -36.71
CA TRP A 839 24.72 6.62 -37.29
C TRP A 839 26.00 7.45 -37.12
N ALA A 840 25.94 8.75 -37.42
CA ALA A 840 27.07 9.66 -37.25
C ALA A 840 27.45 9.84 -35.77
N GLY A 841 26.45 9.87 -34.88
CA GLY A 841 26.65 9.90 -33.43
C GLY A 841 27.41 8.67 -32.92
N GLY A 842 27.01 7.47 -33.35
CA GLY A 842 27.67 6.20 -32.98
C GLY A 842 29.14 6.14 -33.40
N ARG A 843 29.47 6.52 -34.65
CA ARG A 843 30.85 6.54 -35.15
C ARG A 843 31.79 7.49 -34.39
N ARG A 844 31.25 8.53 -33.76
CA ARG A 844 32.04 9.48 -32.95
C ARG A 844 32.47 8.86 -31.62
N ILE A 845 31.65 7.96 -31.07
CA ILE A 845 31.92 7.25 -29.80
C ILE A 845 32.95 6.13 -30.03
N ASP A 846 32.81 5.34 -31.10
CA ASP A 846 33.75 4.24 -31.43
C ASP A 846 35.18 4.77 -31.70
N ARG A 847 35.32 5.96 -32.30
CA ARG A 847 36.62 6.61 -32.52
C ARG A 847 37.29 7.12 -31.25
N VAL A 848 36.52 7.54 -30.25
CA VAL A 848 37.07 7.98 -28.95
C VAL A 848 37.54 6.77 -28.15
N GLY A 849 36.75 5.68 -28.13
CA GLY A 849 37.13 4.41 -27.47
C GLY A 849 38.42 3.80 -28.02
N ALA A 850 38.59 3.78 -29.35
CA ALA A 850 39.80 3.31 -30.01
C ALA A 850 41.04 4.22 -29.79
N ALA A 851 40.83 5.53 -29.54
CA ALA A 851 41.92 6.45 -29.24
C ALA A 851 42.39 6.34 -27.78
N THR A 852 41.50 6.02 -26.83
CA THR A 852 41.87 5.75 -25.42
C THR A 852 42.62 4.44 -25.25
N THR A 853 42.24 3.36 -25.94
CA THR A 853 42.95 2.06 -25.85
C THR A 853 44.33 2.09 -26.51
N ALA A 854 44.54 2.94 -27.52
CA ALA A 854 45.86 3.18 -28.10
C ALA A 854 46.77 4.04 -27.20
N GLY A 855 46.22 4.78 -26.24
CA GLY A 855 46.97 5.64 -25.31
C GLY A 855 47.47 4.94 -24.04
N GLU A 856 46.85 3.83 -23.63
CA GLU A 856 47.25 3.06 -22.43
C GLU A 856 48.32 1.99 -22.72
N GLY A 857 48.66 1.73 -23.99
CA GLY A 857 49.79 0.88 -24.38
C GLY A 857 51.16 1.59 -24.39
N ALA A 858 51.20 2.88 -24.03
CA ALA A 858 52.42 3.68 -23.98
C ALA A 858 52.42 4.59 -22.74
N ARG A 859 52.45 4.00 -21.55
CA ARG A 859 53.00 4.61 -20.32
C ARG A 859 53.33 3.58 -19.26
#